data_AF-A0A8C6LI67-F1
#
_entry.id   AF-A0A8C6LI67-F1
#
_cell.length_a   1.000
_cell.length_b   1.000
_cell.length_c   1.000
_cell.angle_alpha   90.00
_cell.angle_beta   90.00
_cell.angle_gamma   90.00
#
_symmetry.space_group_name_H-M   'P 1'
#
loop_
_entity.id
_entity.type
_entity.pdbx_description
1 polymer ?
#
loop_
_entity_poly.entity_id
_entity_poly.type
_entity_poly.pdbx_seq_one_letter_code
_entity_poly.pdbx_strand_id
1 'polypeptide(L)'
;MTKSYEFNWQKHLPEFMQEGTSFDRFDEDPYIFEPNCRMKVDEYGFFITWKIEGKEGQVLECSLINSIRVGAIPKDPKILSSFEAVGKTEADLEGCIICICSGTDLVNLSFMFLVAENPDIARKWIEGLRSVIHNFKANNVCPMTCLKKHWMRMCFLTNVNGKIPVRGITRTFASGKTEKGIFQALKDLGLPSGKNDEIEPPDFTFDIFYALTQKICPRTDIEELFKNINGNKTDYLTVDQLVSFLNENQRDPRLNEILFPFYDPKRAMQIIEKYERDEELKKKGRMSSDGFCRYLMSDENAPVFLDRLELYQEMDQPLAHYFISSSHNTYLTGRQFGGKSSVEMYRQVLLSGCRCVELDCWDGKGEDQEPIITHGKAMCTDILFKDVIQAIKETAFVTSDYPVILSFENHCSCVCSQELLGNELKKKILIKNKRLKPEVEQRQLESLKKHMEAGETNTPAIIMGEEDDTENAEKEAEEKDLISEAPSLSEATSEKETSSVSQSNAVSSGKDEEQNNGVRKVDQVDTFIFCCVIIPMFSSHPSCVSERNIYHNMSSFNESVGLGYLKTNAIEFVNYNKRQMSRIYPKGGRVDSSNYMPQIFWNAGCQMVSLNFQTPDLAMQLNQGKFEYNGSCGYLLKPDFMRRSDRTFDPFSETPVDGVIAATCSVQVFSGQFLSDKKIGTYVEVDMYGLPTDTIRKEFRTRMVMNNGLNPAYNEEPFVFRKVILPDLAVLRIAVYDDNNKLIGQRILPLDGLQAGYRHISLRNEGNKPLSLPTVFCQIILKTYVPDGFGAIVDALSDPKKFLTIAEKRADQMKALGIDTNDIADVPSGSSKNDKKGKGKGDTMKVSVTQQASSEMAQTSNSINNNTTETKRDTALVPNVSIDDLKQMKTYLKLIKKQQKELNTLKKKHSKDQNAMQKAHCTQVDKMVSLHEKEKTTLEKLLEKAIKKRGENNCQELKKETEDKIQTLATDQKAKVKDITAQHTKEWSELISSHSSEEQEMKDTHVTQQCEHLKKLLTTVQEQQTVQLKVIHERQSKEMRANQAKMSMENSKAISQDKTIKNKAERERRVRELNSSNTKKFLDERKRLAMKHQKEMEQLEKNQREQLEKLDKHNEQVKHQQDNSFTDKSFYNRVSAGP
;
A
#
# COMPACT_ATOMS: atom_id res chain seq x y z
N MET A 1 26.46 -2.43 -10.68
CA MET A 1 26.71 -3.04 -12.00
C MET A 1 28.20 -3.06 -12.29
N THR A 2 28.69 -4.08 -13.00
CA THR A 2 30.10 -4.20 -13.39
C THR A 2 30.50 -3.30 -14.56
N LYS A 3 29.52 -2.85 -15.36
CA LYS A 3 29.69 -1.73 -16.27
C LYS A 3 29.34 -0.41 -15.56
N SER A 4 30.03 0.66 -15.93
CA SER A 4 29.62 2.02 -15.56
C SER A 4 28.26 2.29 -16.19
N TYR A 5 27.23 2.43 -15.37
CA TYR A 5 25.91 2.87 -15.80
C TYR A 5 25.77 4.34 -15.45
N GLU A 6 25.72 5.20 -16.46
CA GLU A 6 25.45 6.62 -16.27
C GLU A 6 23.94 6.81 -16.20
N PHE A 7 23.43 6.91 -14.97
CA PHE A 7 22.06 7.34 -14.76
C PHE A 7 21.94 8.83 -15.06
N ASN A 8 21.77 9.18 -16.33
CA ASN A 8 21.58 10.56 -16.72
C ASN A 8 20.15 11.00 -16.41
N TRP A 9 19.96 11.53 -15.21
CA TRP A 9 18.73 12.17 -14.77
C TRP A 9 18.70 13.67 -15.08
N GLN A 10 19.84 14.27 -15.45
CA GLN A 10 19.91 15.70 -15.74
C GLN A 10 19.33 15.96 -17.15
N LYS A 11 18.37 16.88 -17.23
CA LYS A 11 17.87 17.38 -18.51
C LYS A 11 18.48 18.73 -18.80
N HIS A 12 18.79 18.99 -20.07
CA HIS A 12 19.24 20.31 -20.49
C HIS A 12 18.12 21.33 -20.24
N LEU A 13 18.43 22.35 -19.44
CA LEU A 13 17.53 23.43 -19.13
C LEU A 13 17.79 24.62 -20.05
N PRO A 14 16.75 25.18 -20.70
CA PRO A 14 16.89 26.39 -21.49
C PRO A 14 17.48 27.55 -20.68
N GLU A 15 18.42 28.29 -21.27
CA GLU A 15 19.14 29.39 -20.60
C GLU A 15 18.19 30.46 -20.04
N PHE A 16 17.11 30.77 -20.76
CA PHE A 16 16.12 31.77 -20.33
C PHE A 16 15.47 31.44 -18.98
N MET A 17 15.34 30.15 -18.63
CA MET A 17 14.79 29.72 -17.33
C MET A 17 15.78 29.93 -16.19
N GLN A 18 17.09 29.87 -16.48
CA GLN A 18 18.16 30.07 -15.50
C GLN A 18 18.47 31.56 -15.28
N GLU A 19 18.48 32.35 -16.36
CA GLU A 19 18.65 33.81 -16.30
C GLU A 19 17.49 34.50 -15.56
N GLY A 20 16.30 33.92 -15.70
CA GLY A 20 15.06 34.28 -15.04
C GLY A 20 14.25 35.32 -15.77
N THR A 21 12.94 35.31 -15.54
CA THR A 21 11.98 36.24 -16.13
C THR A 21 11.09 36.84 -15.04
N SER A 22 10.67 38.09 -15.20
CA SER A 22 9.75 38.75 -14.29
C SER A 22 8.30 38.35 -14.62
N PHE A 23 7.54 38.00 -13.58
CA PHE A 23 6.12 37.67 -13.67
C PHE A 23 5.33 38.43 -12.59
N ASP A 24 4.06 38.72 -12.85
CA ASP A 24 3.15 39.09 -11.77
C ASP A 24 2.47 37.81 -11.26
N ARG A 25 2.54 37.57 -9.95
CA ARG A 25 1.93 36.39 -9.34
C ARG A 25 0.65 36.76 -8.61
N PHE A 26 -0.36 35.91 -8.71
CA PHE A 26 -1.54 36.00 -7.87
C PHE A 26 -2.05 34.62 -7.41
N ASP A 27 -2.70 34.59 -6.26
CA ASP A 27 -3.47 33.45 -5.74
C ASP A 27 -4.89 33.93 -5.40
N GLU A 28 -5.90 33.09 -5.65
CA GLU A 28 -7.32 33.43 -5.43
C GLU A 28 -7.76 33.22 -3.96
N ASP A 29 -7.26 32.16 -3.31
CA ASP A 29 -7.58 31.82 -1.92
C ASP A 29 -6.39 31.16 -1.19
N PRO A 30 -5.72 31.85 -0.24
CA PRO A 30 -5.97 33.24 0.17
C PRO A 30 -5.58 34.23 -0.93
N TYR A 31 -6.29 35.35 -1.05
CA TYR A 31 -5.97 36.41 -2.00
C TYR A 31 -4.55 36.94 -1.78
N ILE A 32 -3.69 36.77 -2.78
CA ILE A 32 -2.31 37.24 -2.83
C ILE A 32 -2.08 37.89 -4.18
N PHE A 33 -1.45 39.07 -4.21
CA PHE A 33 -0.96 39.71 -5.43
C PHE A 33 0.47 40.18 -5.22
N GLU A 34 1.39 39.70 -6.05
CA GLU A 34 2.83 39.94 -5.94
C GLU A 34 3.38 40.38 -7.32
N PRO A 35 3.51 41.69 -7.56
CA PRO A 35 3.98 42.20 -8.85
C PRO A 35 5.49 42.03 -9.00
N ASN A 36 5.95 41.92 -10.26
CA ASN A 36 7.37 41.89 -10.66
C ASN A 36 8.23 40.86 -9.90
N CYS A 37 7.69 39.65 -9.72
CA CYS A 37 8.40 38.50 -9.18
C CYS A 37 9.44 38.00 -10.20
N ARG A 38 10.74 38.16 -9.91
CA ARG A 38 11.77 37.56 -10.76
C ARG A 38 11.88 36.07 -10.46
N MET A 39 11.39 35.24 -11.37
CA MET A 39 11.38 33.77 -11.25
C MET A 39 12.55 33.14 -11.99
N LYS A 40 13.14 32.09 -11.41
CA LYS A 40 14.27 31.32 -11.95
C LYS A 40 14.12 29.84 -11.67
N VAL A 41 14.65 29.00 -12.54
CA VAL A 41 14.82 27.56 -12.31
C VAL A 41 16.30 27.27 -12.09
N ASP A 42 16.61 26.43 -11.10
CA ASP A 42 17.99 26.06 -10.81
C ASP A 42 18.60 25.19 -11.92
N GLU A 43 19.94 25.12 -11.96
CA GLU A 43 20.72 24.37 -12.95
C GLU A 43 20.36 22.88 -13.10
N TYR A 44 19.73 22.26 -12.08
CA TYR A 44 19.32 20.84 -12.12
C TYR A 44 17.81 20.65 -12.30
N GLY A 45 17.01 21.72 -12.27
CA GLY A 45 15.56 21.66 -12.42
C GLY A 45 14.84 21.05 -11.21
N PHE A 46 15.42 21.22 -10.02
CA PHE A 46 14.80 20.79 -8.76
C PHE A 46 13.78 21.78 -8.22
N PHE A 47 13.97 23.07 -8.47
CA PHE A 47 13.29 24.17 -7.81
C PHE A 47 12.98 25.31 -8.78
N ILE A 48 11.75 25.82 -8.66
CA ILE A 48 11.39 27.14 -9.13
C ILE A 48 11.57 28.09 -7.95
N THR A 49 12.37 29.13 -8.13
CA THR A 49 12.72 30.11 -7.10
C THR A 49 12.25 31.49 -7.52
N TRP A 50 11.77 32.28 -6.57
CA TRP A 50 11.43 33.68 -6.82
C TRP A 50 11.68 34.52 -5.58
N LYS A 51 11.99 35.79 -5.82
CA LYS A 51 12.15 36.80 -4.77
C LYS A 51 11.38 38.05 -5.15
N ILE A 52 10.72 38.62 -4.16
CA ILE A 52 10.02 39.90 -4.25
C ILE A 52 10.79 40.91 -3.42
N GLU A 53 10.84 42.15 -3.89
CA GLU A 53 11.47 43.23 -3.14
C GLU A 53 10.82 43.38 -1.76
N GLY A 54 11.65 43.40 -0.71
CA GLY A 54 11.17 43.47 0.68
C GLY A 54 10.62 42.17 1.27
N LYS A 55 10.61 41.04 0.55
CA LYS A 55 10.20 39.72 1.07
C LYS A 55 11.34 38.71 1.07
N GLU A 56 11.14 37.64 1.84
CA GLU A 56 12.00 36.46 1.88
C GLU A 56 11.97 35.69 0.54
N GLY A 57 13.06 35.00 0.22
CA GLY A 57 13.12 34.13 -0.96
C GLY A 57 12.17 32.94 -0.83
N GLN A 58 11.42 32.67 -1.88
CA GLN A 58 10.46 31.56 -1.94
C GLN A 58 10.91 30.50 -2.95
N VAL A 59 10.47 29.26 -2.71
CA VAL A 59 10.85 28.11 -3.51
C VAL A 59 9.68 27.13 -3.66
N LEU A 60 9.50 26.61 -4.86
CA LEU A 60 8.58 25.53 -5.20
C LEU A 60 9.38 24.37 -5.77
N GLU A 61 9.18 23.18 -5.21
CA GLU A 61 9.88 21.97 -5.63
C GLU A 61 9.21 21.37 -6.88
N CYS A 62 9.98 21.19 -7.96
CA CYS A 62 9.44 20.73 -9.24
C CYS A 62 8.82 19.32 -9.18
N SER A 63 9.31 18.44 -8.29
CA SER A 63 8.74 17.09 -8.11
C SER A 63 7.35 17.07 -7.46
N LEU A 64 6.93 18.20 -6.87
CA LEU A 64 5.58 18.40 -6.32
C LEU A 64 4.62 19.05 -7.32
N ILE A 65 5.09 19.43 -8.51
CA ILE A 65 4.25 19.98 -9.55
C ILE A 65 3.57 18.82 -10.29
N ASN A 66 2.25 18.87 -10.36
CA ASN A 66 1.45 17.85 -11.02
C ASN A 66 1.15 18.24 -12.46
N SER A 67 0.82 19.51 -12.71
CA SER A 67 0.50 20.00 -14.05
C SER A 67 0.80 21.49 -14.22
N ILE A 68 1.06 21.87 -15.48
CA ILE A 68 1.29 23.26 -15.88
C ILE A 68 0.44 23.53 -17.13
N ARG A 69 -0.40 24.55 -17.06
CA ARG A 69 -1.39 24.88 -18.10
C ARG A 69 -1.51 26.38 -18.30
N VAL A 70 -2.10 26.77 -19.42
CA VAL A 70 -2.55 28.15 -19.62
C VAL A 70 -3.70 28.40 -18.63
N GLY A 71 -3.58 29.45 -17.82
CA GLY A 71 -4.59 29.85 -16.85
C GLY A 71 -5.76 30.57 -17.54
N ALA A 72 -6.93 30.48 -16.93
CA ALA A 72 -8.07 31.30 -17.34
C ALA A 72 -7.92 32.71 -16.76
N ILE A 73 -8.55 33.69 -17.43
CA ILE A 73 -8.63 35.06 -16.92
C ILE A 73 -9.40 35.04 -15.59
N PRO A 74 -8.85 35.66 -14.52
CA PRO A 74 -9.48 35.68 -13.22
C PRO A 74 -10.80 36.45 -13.27
N LYS A 75 -11.85 35.88 -12.65
CA LYS A 75 -13.18 36.51 -12.59
C LYS A 75 -13.40 37.35 -11.33
N ASP A 76 -12.49 37.28 -10.36
CA ASP A 76 -12.60 38.05 -9.12
C ASP A 76 -12.33 39.54 -9.40
N PRO A 77 -13.29 40.44 -9.13
CA PRO A 77 -13.11 41.87 -9.31
C PRO A 77 -11.88 42.45 -8.58
N LYS A 78 -11.50 41.90 -7.42
CA LYS A 78 -10.34 42.38 -6.65
C LYS A 78 -9.02 42.13 -7.39
N ILE A 79 -8.90 40.99 -8.07
CA ILE A 79 -7.71 40.63 -8.84
C ILE A 79 -7.64 41.52 -10.07
N LEU A 80 -8.75 41.70 -10.78
CA LEU A 80 -8.83 42.57 -11.95
C LEU A 80 -8.45 44.03 -11.61
N SER A 81 -9.00 44.59 -10.53
CA SER A 81 -8.62 45.95 -10.08
C SER A 81 -7.13 46.09 -9.71
N SER A 82 -6.49 44.99 -9.28
CA SER A 82 -5.05 44.99 -8.97
C SER A 82 -4.20 45.02 -10.24
N PHE A 83 -4.63 44.32 -11.29
CA PHE A 83 -4.00 44.38 -12.61
C PHE A 83 -4.21 45.73 -13.29
N GLU A 84 -5.41 46.32 -13.17
CA GLU A 84 -5.70 47.67 -13.66
C GLU A 84 -4.79 48.71 -12.98
N ALA A 85 -4.54 48.58 -11.68
CA ALA A 85 -3.61 49.45 -10.94
C ALA A 85 -2.15 49.35 -11.43
N VAL A 86 -1.78 48.21 -12.02
CA VAL A 86 -0.46 47.98 -12.66
C VAL A 86 -0.49 48.35 -14.16
N GLY A 87 -1.64 48.77 -14.68
CA GLY A 87 -1.81 49.24 -16.06
C GLY A 87 -2.07 48.13 -17.09
N LYS A 88 -2.48 46.93 -16.66
CA LYS A 88 -2.86 45.81 -17.54
C LYS A 88 -4.38 45.72 -17.69
N THR A 89 -4.87 45.57 -18.91
CA THR A 89 -6.29 45.35 -19.21
C THR A 89 -6.62 43.86 -19.34
N GLU A 90 -7.91 43.51 -19.33
CA GLU A 90 -8.35 42.11 -19.49
C GLU A 90 -7.87 41.47 -20.80
N ALA A 91 -7.80 42.26 -21.89
CA ALA A 91 -7.30 41.81 -23.18
C ALA A 91 -5.79 41.48 -23.16
N ASP A 92 -5.01 42.15 -22.31
CA ASP A 92 -3.56 41.91 -22.17
C ASP A 92 -3.26 40.62 -21.39
N LEU A 93 -4.25 40.09 -20.66
CA LEU A 93 -4.12 38.86 -19.88
C LEU A 93 -4.36 37.60 -20.71
N GLU A 94 -5.00 37.72 -21.88
CA GLU A 94 -5.36 36.57 -22.71
C GLU A 94 -4.11 35.81 -23.19
N GLY A 95 -4.00 34.54 -22.80
CA GLY A 95 -2.86 33.69 -23.15
C GLY A 95 -1.54 33.99 -22.40
N CYS A 96 -1.51 35.00 -21.52
CA CYS A 96 -0.34 35.38 -20.73
C CYS A 96 -0.27 34.66 -19.37
N ILE A 97 -1.37 34.03 -18.93
CA ILE A 97 -1.48 33.40 -17.60
C ILE A 97 -0.97 31.97 -17.65
N ILE A 98 -0.05 31.64 -16.75
CA ILE A 98 0.45 30.29 -16.47
C ILE A 98 -0.17 29.84 -15.15
N CYS A 99 -0.82 28.69 -15.14
CA CYS A 99 -1.35 28.04 -13.95
C CYS A 99 -0.48 26.81 -13.62
N ILE A 100 0.16 26.85 -12.45
CA ILE A 100 0.96 25.76 -11.89
C ILE A 100 0.12 25.08 -10.81
N CYS A 101 -0.18 23.80 -11.02
CA CYS A 101 -0.85 22.96 -10.03
C CYS A 101 0.19 22.10 -9.31
N SER A 102 0.25 22.20 -7.99
CA SER A 102 1.19 21.46 -7.15
C SER A 102 0.50 20.84 -5.95
N GLY A 103 0.98 19.67 -5.49
CA GLY A 103 0.38 18.97 -4.37
C GLY A 103 1.26 17.85 -3.84
N THR A 104 1.13 17.57 -2.54
CA THR A 104 1.77 16.39 -1.92
C THR A 104 0.99 15.10 -2.15
N ASP A 105 -0.29 15.22 -2.47
CA ASP A 105 -1.20 14.15 -2.81
C ASP A 105 -2.14 14.58 -3.95
N LEU A 106 -3.04 13.70 -4.39
CA LEU A 106 -3.90 13.94 -5.55
C LEU A 106 -5.14 14.82 -5.24
N VAL A 107 -5.43 15.07 -3.95
CA VAL A 107 -6.67 15.73 -3.49
C VAL A 107 -6.39 17.15 -3.01
N ASN A 108 -5.35 17.32 -2.20
CA ASN A 108 -4.92 18.59 -1.61
C ASN A 108 -3.96 19.31 -2.57
N LEU A 109 -4.55 19.99 -3.54
CA LEU A 109 -3.83 20.75 -4.55
C LEU A 109 -3.75 22.23 -4.18
N SER A 110 -2.63 22.85 -4.55
CA SER A 110 -2.40 24.29 -4.51
C SER A 110 -2.17 24.78 -5.94
N PHE A 111 -2.85 25.88 -6.29
CA PHE A 111 -2.75 26.53 -7.59
C PHE A 111 -1.98 27.83 -7.42
N MET A 112 -1.00 28.05 -8.28
CA MET A 112 -0.24 29.29 -8.39
C MET A 112 -0.44 29.84 -9.80
N PHE A 113 -0.79 31.12 -9.90
CA PHE A 113 -0.98 31.79 -11.17
C PHE A 113 0.12 32.83 -11.41
N LEU A 114 0.73 32.78 -12.59
CA LEU A 114 1.79 33.69 -13.03
C LEU A 114 1.35 34.38 -14.31
N VAL A 115 1.55 35.68 -14.41
CA VAL A 115 1.21 36.48 -15.59
C VAL A 115 2.49 36.94 -16.25
N ALA A 116 2.73 36.45 -17.46
CA ALA A 116 3.83 36.87 -18.31
C ALA A 116 3.58 38.27 -18.90
N GLU A 117 4.63 38.89 -19.42
CA GLU A 117 4.52 40.16 -20.16
C GLU A 117 3.82 39.98 -21.52
N ASN A 118 4.00 38.83 -22.16
CA ASN A 118 3.36 38.49 -23.43
C ASN A 118 3.05 36.99 -23.53
N PRO A 119 2.14 36.58 -24.45
CA PRO A 119 1.76 35.18 -24.62
C PRO A 119 2.90 34.27 -25.07
N ASP A 120 3.91 34.83 -25.77
CA ASP A 120 5.06 34.08 -26.25
C ASP A 120 5.98 33.63 -25.12
N ILE A 121 6.22 34.50 -24.14
CA ILE A 121 6.95 34.18 -22.91
C ILE A 121 6.18 33.15 -22.11
N ALA A 122 4.86 33.31 -21.96
CA ALA A 122 4.02 32.34 -21.26
C ALA A 122 4.14 30.94 -21.89
N ARG A 123 4.03 30.84 -23.21
CA ARG A 123 4.16 29.58 -23.95
C ARG A 123 5.54 28.94 -23.79
N LYS A 124 6.61 29.73 -23.97
CA LYS A 124 8.00 29.26 -23.79
C LYS A 124 8.23 28.71 -22.38
N TRP A 125 7.74 29.40 -21.35
CA TRP A 125 7.86 28.96 -19.97
C TRP A 125 7.01 27.71 -19.67
N ILE A 126 5.80 27.60 -20.22
CA ILE A 126 4.97 26.40 -20.10
C ILE A 126 5.67 25.19 -20.72
N GLU A 127 6.18 25.31 -21.95
CA GLU A 127 6.91 24.23 -22.63
C GLU A 127 8.19 23.85 -21.90
N GLY A 128 8.97 24.85 -21.49
CA GLY A 128 10.19 24.67 -20.71
C GLY A 128 9.93 23.93 -19.40
N LEU A 129 8.98 24.40 -18.58
CA LEU A 129 8.66 23.76 -17.30
C LEU A 129 8.03 22.37 -17.49
N ARG A 130 7.21 22.16 -18.53
CA ARG A 130 6.68 20.83 -18.88
C ARG A 130 7.79 19.82 -19.16
N SER A 131 8.88 20.23 -19.79
CA SER A 131 10.02 19.33 -20.03
C SER A 131 10.69 18.85 -18.74
N VAL A 132 10.66 19.68 -17.69
CA VAL A 132 11.29 19.44 -16.38
C VAL A 132 10.42 18.55 -15.50
N ILE A 133 9.12 18.80 -15.40
CA ILE A 133 8.21 18.04 -14.50
C ILE A 133 8.07 16.57 -14.90
N HIS A 134 8.18 16.25 -16.19
CA HIS A 134 8.15 14.87 -16.71
C HIS A 134 9.52 14.16 -16.61
N ASN A 135 10.35 14.54 -15.63
CA ASN A 135 11.63 13.91 -15.37
C ASN A 135 11.51 12.85 -14.26
N PHE A 136 11.01 11.67 -14.60
CA PHE A 136 10.87 10.56 -13.66
C PHE A 136 12.19 10.11 -13.04
N LYS A 137 13.30 10.28 -13.78
CA LYS A 137 14.65 9.93 -13.30
C LYS A 137 15.07 10.81 -12.13
N ALA A 138 14.76 12.11 -12.18
CA ALA A 138 15.04 13.05 -11.09
C ALA A 138 14.30 12.70 -9.78
N ASN A 139 13.20 11.95 -9.84
CA ASN A 139 12.46 11.48 -8.65
C ASN A 139 13.12 10.27 -7.96
N ASN A 140 14.18 9.70 -8.55
CA ASN A 140 14.88 8.51 -8.07
C ASN A 140 16.39 8.75 -7.86
N VAL A 141 16.78 10.01 -7.67
CA VAL A 141 18.18 10.39 -7.40
C VAL A 141 18.72 9.81 -6.09
N CYS A 142 20.03 9.57 -6.04
CA CYS A 142 20.70 9.03 -4.87
C CYS A 142 20.69 9.96 -3.64
N PRO A 143 20.92 9.41 -2.43
CA PRO A 143 20.98 10.18 -1.19
C PRO A 143 21.96 11.35 -1.21
N MET A 144 23.11 11.22 -1.90
CA MET A 144 24.07 12.32 -2.03
C MET A 144 23.46 13.52 -2.79
N THR A 145 22.79 13.23 -3.91
CA THR A 145 22.09 14.26 -4.70
C THR A 145 20.92 14.85 -3.91
N CYS A 146 20.19 14.05 -3.14
CA CYS A 146 19.16 14.54 -2.22
C CYS A 146 19.70 15.49 -1.15
N LEU A 147 20.88 15.23 -0.58
CA LEU A 147 21.54 16.16 0.35
C LEU A 147 21.90 17.47 -0.35
N LYS A 148 22.40 17.40 -1.59
CA LYS A 148 22.67 18.58 -2.42
C LYS A 148 21.39 19.37 -2.69
N LYS A 149 20.30 18.68 -3.04
CA LYS A 149 18.97 19.28 -3.23
C LYS A 149 18.49 20.03 -1.98
N HIS A 150 18.66 19.45 -0.79
CA HIS A 150 18.31 20.14 0.47
C HIS A 150 19.21 21.34 0.76
N TRP A 151 20.51 21.24 0.49
CA TRP A 151 21.43 22.38 0.58
C TRP A 151 21.02 23.53 -0.35
N MET A 152 20.70 23.26 -1.61
CA MET A 152 20.22 24.26 -2.57
C MET A 152 18.94 24.92 -2.07
N ARG A 153 17.98 24.13 -1.55
CA ARG A 153 16.74 24.66 -0.96
C ARG A 153 17.03 25.68 0.14
N MET A 154 17.98 25.40 1.03
CA MET A 154 18.36 26.35 2.09
C MET A 154 19.03 27.59 1.53
N CYS A 155 19.83 27.46 0.47
CA CYS A 155 20.45 28.61 -0.19
C CYS A 155 19.43 29.53 -0.87
N PHE A 156 18.29 28.99 -1.32
CA PHE A 156 17.23 29.78 -1.94
C PHE A 156 16.27 30.42 -0.93
N LEU A 157 16.10 29.82 0.25
CA LEU A 157 15.30 30.35 1.37
C LEU A 157 16.06 31.46 2.12
N THR A 158 16.33 32.56 1.41
CA THR A 158 17.03 33.73 1.94
C THR A 158 16.09 34.66 2.70
N ASN A 159 16.64 35.40 3.65
CA ASN A 159 15.93 36.49 4.31
C ASN A 159 15.71 37.68 3.35
N VAL A 160 15.08 38.75 3.86
CA VAL A 160 14.86 39.99 3.09
C VAL A 160 16.17 40.55 2.49
N ASN A 161 17.26 40.46 3.24
CA ASN A 161 18.60 40.92 2.83
C ASN A 161 19.28 40.02 1.77
N GLY A 162 18.68 38.88 1.41
CA GLY A 162 19.28 37.93 0.45
C GLY A 162 20.36 37.02 1.04
N LYS A 163 20.45 36.94 2.37
CA LYS A 163 21.40 36.08 3.09
C LYS A 163 20.72 34.84 3.67
N ILE A 164 21.50 33.81 3.98
CA ILE A 164 21.02 32.53 4.50
C ILE A 164 20.89 32.61 6.03
N PRO A 165 19.69 32.45 6.62
CA PRO A 165 19.52 32.54 8.06
C PRO A 165 20.01 31.27 8.78
N VAL A 166 20.87 31.42 9.80
CA VAL A 166 21.37 30.30 10.62
C VAL A 166 20.24 29.51 11.28
N ARG A 167 19.12 30.16 11.60
CA ARG A 167 17.91 29.52 12.14
C ARG A 167 17.37 28.42 11.22
N GLY A 168 17.43 28.59 9.90
CA GLY A 168 16.99 27.60 8.92
C GLY A 168 17.85 26.33 8.96
N ILE A 169 19.17 26.51 9.05
CA ILE A 169 20.14 25.41 9.18
C ILE A 169 19.92 24.67 10.49
N THR A 170 19.75 25.40 11.60
CA THR A 170 19.53 24.83 12.93
C THR A 170 18.28 23.94 12.99
N ARG A 171 17.20 24.34 12.30
CA ARG A 171 15.96 23.56 12.23
C ARG A 171 16.15 22.19 11.58
N THR A 172 17.04 22.08 10.58
CA THR A 172 17.32 20.80 9.88
C THR A 172 17.88 19.74 10.83
N PHE A 173 18.66 20.15 11.84
CA PHE A 173 19.36 19.24 12.76
C PHE A 173 18.77 19.17 14.17
N ALA A 174 17.69 19.92 14.43
CA ALA A 174 17.10 20.11 15.76
C ALA A 174 16.56 18.81 16.39
N SER A 175 16.28 17.78 15.58
CA SER A 175 15.75 16.50 16.02
C SER A 175 16.76 15.59 16.72
N GLY A 176 18.07 15.78 16.52
CA GLY A 176 19.11 14.90 17.08
C GLY A 176 20.16 15.60 17.94
N LYS A 177 20.39 16.90 17.74
CA LYS A 177 21.39 17.67 18.49
C LYS A 177 20.78 18.91 19.13
N THR A 178 21.43 19.41 20.18
CA THR A 178 21.04 20.69 20.82
C THR A 178 21.49 21.86 19.95
N GLU A 179 20.76 22.99 19.99
CA GLU A 179 21.12 24.23 19.27
C GLU A 179 22.58 24.64 19.55
N LYS A 180 23.03 24.54 20.81
CA LYS A 180 24.43 24.84 21.20
C LYS A 180 25.45 23.98 20.44
N GLY A 181 25.16 22.69 20.27
CA GLY A 181 26.03 21.77 19.53
C GLY A 181 26.09 22.10 18.03
N ILE A 182 24.97 22.55 17.46
CA ILE A 182 24.90 22.98 16.06
C ILE A 182 25.71 24.27 15.85
N PHE A 183 25.56 25.25 16.75
CA PHE A 183 26.33 26.49 16.70
C PHE A 183 27.84 26.25 16.85
N GLN A 184 28.24 25.33 17.73
CA GLN A 184 29.65 24.95 17.84
C GLN A 184 30.17 24.30 16.55
N ALA A 185 29.38 23.42 15.92
CA ALA A 185 29.77 22.80 14.65
C ALA A 185 29.92 23.82 13.51
N LEU A 186 29.03 24.82 13.45
CA LEU A 186 29.14 25.95 12.50
C LEU A 186 30.42 26.77 12.76
N LYS A 187 30.69 27.11 14.02
CA LYS A 187 31.87 27.88 14.43
C LYS A 187 33.17 27.16 14.05
N ASP A 188 33.22 25.85 14.27
CA ASP A 188 34.41 25.04 13.93
C ASP A 188 34.65 24.94 12.42
N LEU A 189 33.62 25.16 11.59
CA LEU A 189 33.73 25.24 10.14
C LEU A 189 33.96 26.67 9.63
N GLY A 190 34.15 27.64 10.53
CA GLY A 190 34.39 29.04 10.19
C GLY A 190 33.15 29.81 9.75
N LEU A 191 31.94 29.29 10.00
CA LEU A 191 30.69 29.94 9.65
C LEU A 191 30.12 30.79 10.81
N PRO A 192 29.33 31.84 10.52
CA PRO A 192 28.55 32.56 11.51
C PRO A 192 27.68 31.59 12.34
N SER A 193 27.72 31.72 13.67
CA SER A 193 27.15 30.72 14.60
C SER A 193 26.08 31.28 15.54
N GLY A 194 25.83 32.59 15.51
CA GLY A 194 24.77 33.21 16.31
C GLY A 194 23.38 32.85 15.80
N LYS A 195 22.39 32.84 16.71
CA LYS A 195 21.02 32.43 16.40
C LYS A 195 20.33 33.30 15.33
N ASN A 196 20.69 34.57 15.27
CA ASN A 196 20.18 35.56 14.31
C ASN A 196 21.27 35.97 13.30
N ASP A 197 22.38 35.24 13.25
CA ASP A 197 23.42 35.51 12.28
C ASP A 197 22.95 35.07 10.89
N GLU A 198 23.56 35.68 9.89
CA GLU A 198 23.26 35.48 8.49
C GLU A 198 24.55 35.07 7.77
N ILE A 199 24.45 34.10 6.88
CA ILE A 199 25.59 33.59 6.10
C ILE A 199 25.48 34.10 4.68
N GLU A 200 26.58 34.60 4.12
CA GLU A 200 26.64 34.96 2.71
C GLU A 200 26.56 33.70 1.83
N PRO A 201 25.73 33.68 0.77
CA PRO A 201 25.59 32.50 -0.09
C PRO A 201 26.91 31.90 -0.63
N PRO A 202 27.92 32.71 -1.04
CA PRO A 202 29.20 32.17 -1.51
C PRO A 202 30.00 31.39 -0.45
N ASP A 203 29.84 31.75 0.82
CA ASP A 203 30.57 31.14 1.93
C ASP A 203 29.98 29.77 2.32
N PHE A 204 28.72 29.50 1.95
CA PHE A 204 28.01 28.28 2.30
C PHE A 204 28.00 27.27 1.14
N THR A 205 29.18 26.76 0.76
CA THR A 205 29.31 25.77 -0.31
C THR A 205 28.77 24.39 0.09
N PHE A 206 28.49 23.53 -0.90
CA PHE A 206 28.03 22.16 -0.64
C PHE A 206 29.05 21.33 0.15
N ASP A 207 30.35 21.49 -0.08
CA ASP A 207 31.37 20.74 0.66
C ASP A 207 31.41 21.14 2.14
N ILE A 208 31.19 22.43 2.47
CA ILE A 208 31.06 22.89 3.86
C ILE A 208 29.77 22.33 4.49
N PHE A 209 28.66 22.32 3.75
CA PHE A 209 27.42 21.71 4.24
C PHE A 209 27.57 20.20 4.47
N TYR A 210 28.27 19.48 3.58
CA TYR A 210 28.56 18.07 3.74
C TYR A 210 29.47 17.80 4.96
N ALA A 211 30.49 18.64 5.18
CA ALA A 211 31.31 18.56 6.39
C ALA A 211 30.47 18.81 7.66
N LEU A 212 29.52 19.73 7.60
CA LEU A 212 28.58 20.01 8.68
C LEU A 212 27.68 18.79 8.99
N THR A 213 27.15 18.12 7.97
CA THR A 213 26.33 16.91 8.18
C THR A 213 27.14 15.79 8.80
N GLN A 214 28.37 15.54 8.35
CA GLN A 214 29.26 14.53 8.95
C GLN A 214 29.59 14.84 10.42
N LYS A 215 29.77 16.12 10.76
CA LYS A 215 30.10 16.54 12.13
C LYS A 215 28.91 16.44 13.10
N ILE A 216 27.70 16.79 12.63
CA ILE A 216 26.49 16.78 13.45
C ILE A 216 25.89 15.37 13.54
N CYS A 217 25.94 14.63 12.42
CA CYS A 217 25.32 13.34 12.18
C CYS A 217 26.38 12.34 11.68
N PRO A 218 27.34 11.93 12.54
CA PRO A 218 28.38 11.00 12.12
C PRO A 218 27.79 9.64 11.76
N ARG A 219 28.31 9.04 10.68
CA ARG A 219 27.89 7.72 10.16
C ARG A 219 28.67 6.59 10.81
N THR A 220 28.45 6.40 12.12
CA THR A 220 29.11 5.35 12.91
C THR A 220 28.81 3.94 12.38
N ASP A 221 27.65 3.76 11.75
CA ASP A 221 27.25 2.53 11.07
C ASP A 221 28.13 2.19 9.86
N ILE A 222 28.47 3.18 9.03
CA ILE A 222 29.39 2.99 7.89
C ILE A 222 30.83 2.84 8.38
N GLU A 223 31.24 3.57 9.41
CA GLU A 223 32.57 3.41 10.03
C GLU A 223 32.77 1.99 10.59
N GLU A 224 31.75 1.41 11.21
CA GLU A 224 31.77 0.02 11.69
C GLU A 224 31.87 -0.97 10.54
N LEU A 225 31.08 -0.77 9.47
CA LEU A 225 31.19 -1.58 8.25
C LEU A 225 32.59 -1.51 7.62
N PHE A 226 33.13 -0.30 7.49
CA PHE A 226 34.48 -0.07 6.95
C PHE A 226 35.54 -0.80 7.77
N LYS A 227 35.45 -0.70 9.10
CA LYS A 227 36.33 -1.41 10.04
C LYS A 227 36.21 -2.93 9.94
N ASN A 228 35.00 -3.45 9.75
CA ASN A 228 34.75 -4.88 9.56
C ASN A 228 35.37 -5.43 8.27
N ILE A 229 35.26 -4.68 7.15
CA ILE A 229 35.87 -5.07 5.86
C ILE A 229 37.40 -5.07 5.97
N ASN A 230 37.96 -4.08 6.68
CA ASN A 230 39.40 -3.94 6.80
C ASN A 230 40.04 -4.78 7.94
N GLY A 231 39.23 -5.32 8.84
CA GLY A 231 39.71 -6.05 10.02
C GLY A 231 40.47 -5.19 11.03
N ASN A 232 40.13 -3.89 11.14
CA ASN A 232 40.76 -2.91 12.06
C ASN A 232 42.27 -2.66 11.86
N LYS A 233 42.82 -2.88 10.66
CA LYS A 233 44.29 -2.81 10.44
C LYS A 233 44.81 -1.48 9.91
N THR A 234 44.01 -0.75 9.13
CA THR A 234 44.41 0.49 8.44
C THR A 234 43.27 1.52 8.38
N ASP A 235 43.58 2.74 7.97
CA ASP A 235 42.57 3.82 7.79
C ASP A 235 42.05 3.92 6.35
N TYR A 236 42.39 2.94 5.50
CA TYR A 236 42.04 2.89 4.08
C TYR A 236 41.69 1.46 3.64
N LEU A 237 40.87 1.33 2.60
CA LEU A 237 40.62 0.10 1.86
C LEU A 237 41.52 0.02 0.62
N THR A 238 42.04 -1.17 0.36
CA THR A 238 42.78 -1.50 -0.87
C THR A 238 41.81 -1.91 -1.99
N VAL A 239 42.29 -1.86 -3.25
CA VAL A 239 41.53 -2.32 -4.42
C VAL A 239 41.00 -3.74 -4.23
N ASP A 240 41.83 -4.67 -3.75
CA ASP A 240 41.44 -6.07 -3.59
C ASP A 240 40.36 -6.25 -2.52
N GLN A 241 40.45 -5.52 -1.40
CA GLN A 241 39.41 -5.53 -0.36
C GLN A 241 38.09 -4.96 -0.91
N LEU A 242 38.14 -3.89 -1.71
CA LEU A 242 36.95 -3.32 -2.33
C LEU A 242 36.34 -4.29 -3.35
N VAL A 243 37.15 -4.98 -4.16
CA VAL A 243 36.68 -6.03 -5.08
C VAL A 243 36.00 -7.17 -4.33
N SER A 244 36.59 -7.63 -3.21
CA SER A 244 35.98 -8.66 -2.35
C SER A 244 34.62 -8.21 -1.85
N PHE A 245 34.54 -7.00 -1.27
CA PHE A 245 33.28 -6.43 -0.78
C PHE A 245 32.21 -6.32 -1.87
N LEU A 246 32.57 -5.84 -3.07
CA LEU A 246 31.63 -5.68 -4.17
C LEU A 246 31.07 -7.03 -4.67
N ASN A 247 31.91 -8.07 -4.71
CA ASN A 247 31.53 -9.40 -5.20
C ASN A 247 30.84 -10.26 -4.14
N GLU A 248 31.25 -10.18 -2.88
CA GLU A 248 30.75 -11.02 -1.79
C GLU A 248 29.54 -10.42 -1.08
N ASN A 249 29.49 -9.08 -0.92
CA ASN A 249 28.43 -8.40 -0.18
C ASN A 249 27.42 -7.67 -1.08
N GLN A 250 27.87 -6.98 -2.15
CA GLN A 250 27.00 -6.12 -2.96
C GLN A 250 26.37 -6.82 -4.18
N ARG A 251 26.95 -7.93 -4.65
CA ARG A 251 26.45 -8.66 -5.83
C ARG A 251 25.30 -9.59 -5.43
N ASP A 252 24.24 -9.60 -6.23
CA ASP A 252 23.19 -10.60 -6.08
C ASP A 252 23.66 -11.96 -6.68
N PRO A 253 23.75 -13.03 -5.87
CA PRO A 253 24.20 -14.33 -6.34
C PRO A 253 23.26 -14.99 -7.35
N ARG A 254 22.00 -14.55 -7.45
CA ARG A 254 21.01 -15.07 -8.42
C ARG A 254 21.30 -14.61 -9.85
N LEU A 255 22.07 -13.54 -10.03
CA LEU A 255 22.38 -12.98 -11.34
C LEU A 255 23.39 -13.84 -12.09
N ASN A 256 23.12 -14.05 -13.38
CA ASN A 256 24.00 -14.80 -14.26
C ASN A 256 25.37 -14.13 -14.37
N GLU A 257 26.45 -14.91 -14.18
CA GLU A 257 27.84 -14.43 -14.16
C GLU A 257 28.35 -13.94 -15.53
N ILE A 258 27.73 -14.36 -16.63
CA ILE A 258 28.12 -13.93 -17.98
C ILE A 258 27.44 -12.61 -18.32
N LEU A 259 26.13 -12.50 -18.07
CA LEU A 259 25.37 -11.27 -18.32
C LEU A 259 25.75 -10.16 -17.33
N PHE A 260 26.01 -10.54 -16.08
CA PHE A 260 26.44 -9.67 -14.99
C PHE A 260 27.77 -10.18 -14.42
N PRO A 261 28.92 -9.83 -15.06
CA PRO A 261 30.24 -10.29 -14.64
C PRO A 261 30.57 -9.85 -13.22
N PHE A 262 31.61 -10.45 -12.64
CA PHE A 262 32.19 -10.04 -11.35
C PHE A 262 32.96 -8.73 -11.48
N TYR A 263 32.99 -7.95 -10.41
CA TYR A 263 33.79 -6.73 -10.33
C TYR A 263 35.27 -7.09 -10.42
N ASP A 264 35.99 -6.36 -11.26
CA ASP A 264 37.43 -6.51 -11.44
C ASP A 264 38.19 -5.33 -10.77
N PRO A 265 39.52 -5.45 -10.61
CA PRO A 265 40.33 -4.38 -10.04
C PRO A 265 40.24 -3.06 -10.83
N LYS A 266 40.03 -3.13 -12.15
CA LYS A 266 39.86 -1.93 -13.00
C LYS A 266 38.61 -1.16 -12.60
N ARG A 267 37.49 -1.85 -12.41
CA ARG A 267 36.23 -1.23 -11.99
C ARG A 267 36.32 -0.67 -10.58
N ALA A 268 36.97 -1.38 -9.66
CA ALA A 268 37.22 -0.87 -8.31
C ALA A 268 38.07 0.41 -8.33
N MET A 269 39.11 0.49 -9.18
CA MET A 269 39.90 1.71 -9.38
C MET A 269 39.05 2.87 -9.92
N GLN A 270 38.17 2.64 -10.89
CA GLN A 270 37.26 3.68 -11.39
C GLN A 270 36.34 4.24 -10.29
N ILE A 271 35.86 3.38 -9.38
CA ILE A 271 35.05 3.81 -8.24
C ILE A 271 35.90 4.68 -7.29
N ILE A 272 37.14 4.27 -7.01
CA ILE A 272 38.07 5.05 -6.18
C ILE A 272 38.32 6.43 -6.81
N GLU A 273 38.67 6.48 -8.10
CA GLU A 273 38.94 7.73 -8.82
C GLU A 273 37.75 8.71 -8.79
N LYS A 274 36.52 8.19 -8.84
CA LYS A 274 35.29 8.98 -8.87
C LYS A 274 34.86 9.50 -7.49
N TYR A 275 34.95 8.68 -6.44
CA TYR A 275 34.36 8.99 -5.13
C TYR A 275 35.36 9.42 -4.05
N GLU A 276 36.63 9.06 -4.19
CA GLU A 276 37.67 9.55 -3.27
C GLU A 276 37.91 11.05 -3.51
N ARG A 277 38.27 11.80 -2.46
CA ARG A 277 38.61 13.23 -2.57
C ARG A 277 40.10 13.48 -2.38
N ASP A 278 40.79 12.62 -1.63
CA ASP A 278 42.23 12.72 -1.42
C ASP A 278 43.01 12.22 -2.64
N GLU A 279 43.68 13.13 -3.35
CA GLU A 279 44.49 12.84 -4.52
C GLU A 279 45.67 11.89 -4.25
N GLU A 280 46.22 11.89 -3.03
CA GLU A 280 47.31 10.99 -2.66
C GLU A 280 46.83 9.55 -2.44
N LEU A 281 45.61 9.39 -1.90
CA LEU A 281 44.97 8.07 -1.78
C LEU A 281 44.52 7.53 -3.14
N LYS A 282 43.97 8.40 -4.01
CA LYS A 282 43.62 8.04 -5.40
C LYS A 282 44.79 7.47 -6.17
N LYS A 283 45.92 8.18 -6.21
CA LYS A 283 47.14 7.74 -6.92
C LYS A 283 47.65 6.38 -6.41
N LYS A 284 47.43 6.08 -5.13
CA LYS A 284 47.85 4.83 -4.48
C LYS A 284 46.79 3.71 -4.60
N GLY A 285 45.65 3.95 -5.25
CA GLY A 285 44.56 2.98 -5.36
C GLY A 285 43.94 2.63 -4.00
N ARG A 286 43.79 3.63 -3.13
CA ARG A 286 43.26 3.48 -1.76
C ARG A 286 42.00 4.31 -1.58
N MET A 287 41.05 3.80 -0.82
CA MET A 287 39.78 4.48 -0.49
C MET A 287 39.69 4.75 1.00
N SER A 288 39.39 5.99 1.37
CA SER A 288 39.10 6.42 2.73
C SER A 288 37.68 6.03 3.18
N SER A 289 37.39 6.16 4.47
CA SER A 289 36.02 5.98 5.00
C SER A 289 35.03 6.98 4.39
N ASP A 290 35.47 8.21 4.09
CA ASP A 290 34.62 9.23 3.44
C ASP A 290 34.32 8.84 1.98
N GLY A 291 35.35 8.45 1.22
CA GLY A 291 35.19 7.96 -0.16
C GLY A 291 34.25 6.75 -0.24
N PHE A 292 34.35 5.83 0.73
CA PHE A 292 33.45 4.68 0.83
C PHE A 292 32.00 5.09 1.16
N CYS A 293 31.81 6.04 2.09
CA CYS A 293 30.49 6.61 2.39
C CYS A 293 29.87 7.27 1.15
N ARG A 294 30.65 8.03 0.37
CA ARG A 294 30.20 8.66 -0.88
C ARG A 294 29.76 7.63 -1.91
N TYR A 295 30.51 6.53 -2.06
CA TYR A 295 30.13 5.43 -2.94
C TYR A 295 28.79 4.81 -2.51
N LEU A 296 28.61 4.48 -1.22
CA LEU A 296 27.36 3.88 -0.72
C LEU A 296 26.13 4.78 -0.88
N MET A 297 26.34 6.10 -0.96
CA MET A 297 25.30 7.12 -1.15
C MET A 297 25.13 7.57 -2.61
N SER A 298 25.81 6.92 -3.56
CA SER A 298 25.80 7.26 -4.99
C SER A 298 24.73 6.52 -5.79
N ASP A 299 24.46 6.98 -7.02
CA ASP A 299 23.53 6.33 -7.96
C ASP A 299 24.01 4.92 -8.38
N GLU A 300 25.32 4.65 -8.32
CA GLU A 300 25.88 3.32 -8.63
C GLU A 300 25.53 2.26 -7.58
N ASN A 301 25.15 2.69 -6.38
CA ASN A 301 24.73 1.84 -5.27
C ASN A 301 23.21 1.86 -5.03
N ALA A 302 22.41 2.25 -6.03
CA ALA A 302 20.94 2.28 -5.93
C ALA A 302 20.35 0.91 -5.51
N PRO A 303 19.24 0.88 -4.75
CA PRO A 303 18.63 -0.36 -4.27
C PRO A 303 17.93 -1.18 -5.35
N VAL A 304 17.52 -0.56 -6.44
CA VAL A 304 16.89 -1.21 -7.60
C VAL A 304 17.71 -0.87 -8.84
N PHE A 305 17.73 -1.75 -9.83
CA PHE A 305 18.31 -1.38 -11.12
C PHE A 305 17.53 -0.21 -11.74
N LEU A 306 18.24 0.87 -12.05
CA LEU A 306 17.63 2.13 -12.49
C LEU A 306 17.06 2.06 -13.90
N ASP A 307 17.47 1.08 -14.71
CA ASP A 307 16.88 0.74 -16.01
C ASP A 307 15.42 0.27 -15.89
N ARG A 308 15.04 -0.35 -14.75
CA ARG A 308 13.66 -0.78 -14.49
C ARG A 308 12.68 0.37 -14.27
N LEU A 309 13.19 1.58 -14.04
CA LEU A 309 12.38 2.80 -13.97
C LEU A 309 12.04 3.33 -15.36
N GLU A 310 12.78 2.94 -16.40
CA GLU A 310 12.47 3.25 -17.79
C GLU A 310 11.51 2.21 -18.37
N LEU A 311 10.99 2.47 -19.57
CA LEU A 311 10.19 1.49 -20.30
C LEU A 311 11.12 0.35 -20.77
N TYR A 312 11.02 -0.81 -20.14
CA TYR A 312 11.92 -1.95 -20.39
C TYR A 312 11.20 -3.26 -20.70
N GLN A 313 9.91 -3.35 -20.37
CA GLN A 313 9.12 -4.57 -20.58
C GLN A 313 8.65 -4.66 -22.03
N GLU A 314 8.31 -5.87 -22.47
CA GLU A 314 7.66 -6.10 -23.76
C GLU A 314 6.25 -5.52 -23.75
N MET A 315 5.96 -4.62 -24.70
CA MET A 315 4.70 -3.87 -24.78
C MET A 315 3.83 -4.27 -26.00
N ASP A 316 4.19 -5.37 -26.68
CA ASP A 316 3.55 -5.93 -27.87
C ASP A 316 2.64 -7.15 -27.56
N GLN A 317 2.63 -7.62 -26.31
CA GLN A 317 1.74 -8.69 -25.86
C GLN A 317 0.26 -8.26 -25.87
N PRO A 318 -0.71 -9.21 -25.85
CA PRO A 318 -2.14 -8.90 -25.70
C PRO A 318 -2.46 -8.10 -24.43
N LEU A 319 -3.49 -7.23 -24.45
CA LEU A 319 -3.92 -6.43 -23.28
C LEU A 319 -4.22 -7.29 -22.03
N ALA A 320 -4.75 -8.49 -22.23
CA ALA A 320 -5.02 -9.42 -21.14
C ALA A 320 -3.74 -9.85 -20.40
N HIS A 321 -2.55 -9.65 -20.95
CA HIS A 321 -1.26 -10.03 -20.36
C HIS A 321 -0.64 -8.96 -19.45
N TYR A 322 -1.29 -7.81 -19.25
CA TYR A 322 -0.77 -6.74 -18.40
C TYR A 322 -1.65 -6.51 -17.17
N PHE A 323 -1.02 -6.12 -16.06
CA PHE A 323 -1.68 -5.39 -15.00
C PHE A 323 -1.81 -3.93 -15.43
N ILE A 324 -2.99 -3.34 -15.21
CA ILE A 324 -3.35 -1.99 -15.65
C ILE A 324 -3.70 -1.18 -14.41
N SER A 325 -3.10 0.00 -14.26
CA SER A 325 -3.47 0.90 -13.17
C SER A 325 -4.90 1.42 -13.38
N SER A 326 -5.78 1.14 -12.42
CA SER A 326 -7.22 1.39 -12.55
C SER A 326 -7.80 2.14 -11.35
N SER A 327 -8.66 3.12 -11.65
CA SER A 327 -9.36 3.96 -10.68
C SER A 327 -10.84 3.60 -10.61
N HIS A 328 -11.41 3.69 -9.41
CA HIS A 328 -12.83 3.50 -9.12
C HIS A 328 -13.46 4.82 -8.67
N ASN A 329 -14.67 5.12 -9.13
CA ASN A 329 -15.40 6.37 -8.87
C ASN A 329 -14.48 7.59 -8.97
N THR A 330 -13.83 7.73 -10.12
CA THR A 330 -12.67 8.62 -10.33
C THR A 330 -13.01 10.09 -10.08
N TYR A 331 -14.28 10.45 -10.23
CA TYR A 331 -14.77 11.80 -9.97
C TYR A 331 -14.75 12.20 -8.49
N LEU A 332 -14.72 11.26 -7.53
CA LEU A 332 -14.82 11.58 -6.10
C LEU A 332 -13.48 12.01 -5.49
N THR A 333 -13.52 13.09 -4.71
CA THR A 333 -12.36 13.62 -3.94
C THR A 333 -12.35 13.21 -2.47
N GLY A 334 -13.39 12.50 -2.00
CA GLY A 334 -13.53 12.11 -0.60
C GLY A 334 -14.42 10.89 -0.42
N ARG A 335 -15.34 10.98 0.56
CA ARG A 335 -16.27 9.90 0.92
C ARG A 335 -17.22 9.53 -0.22
N GLN A 336 -17.72 8.30 -0.23
CA GLN A 336 -18.71 7.83 -1.22
C GLN A 336 -20.08 8.48 -1.01
N PHE A 337 -20.37 8.99 0.19
CA PHE A 337 -21.62 9.64 0.54
C PHE A 337 -21.37 11.08 0.99
N GLY A 338 -22.08 12.04 0.38
CA GLY A 338 -21.89 13.47 0.62
C GLY A 338 -20.53 14.01 0.15
N GLY A 339 -19.80 13.25 -0.68
CA GLY A 339 -18.49 13.64 -1.20
C GLY A 339 -18.58 14.67 -2.33
N LYS A 340 -17.50 15.44 -2.51
CA LYS A 340 -17.37 16.37 -3.64
C LYS A 340 -16.84 15.62 -4.86
N SER A 341 -17.55 15.76 -5.98
CA SER A 341 -17.11 15.36 -7.30
C SER A 341 -16.27 16.47 -7.95
N SER A 342 -15.20 16.12 -8.65
CA SER A 342 -14.27 17.08 -9.26
C SER A 342 -13.78 16.63 -10.63
N VAL A 343 -13.79 17.55 -11.59
CA VAL A 343 -13.18 17.38 -12.92
C VAL A 343 -11.65 17.28 -12.81
N GLU A 344 -11.05 18.02 -11.87
CA GLU A 344 -9.60 18.01 -11.68
C GLU A 344 -9.08 16.64 -11.22
N MET A 345 -9.92 15.84 -10.55
CA MET A 345 -9.53 14.50 -10.12
C MET A 345 -9.18 13.58 -11.29
N TYR A 346 -9.90 13.67 -12.42
CA TYR A 346 -9.55 12.94 -13.64
C TYR A 346 -8.17 13.32 -14.17
N ARG A 347 -7.85 14.62 -14.17
CA ARG A 347 -6.52 15.10 -14.59
C ARG A 347 -5.43 14.51 -13.71
N GLN A 348 -5.59 14.62 -12.39
CA GLN A 348 -4.60 14.13 -11.42
C GLN A 348 -4.41 12.61 -11.50
N VAL A 349 -5.49 11.85 -11.64
CA VAL A 349 -5.44 10.39 -11.76
C VAL A 349 -4.72 9.97 -13.05
N LEU A 350 -5.03 10.60 -14.19
CA LEU A 350 -4.33 10.30 -15.46
C LEU A 350 -2.85 10.70 -15.42
N LEU A 351 -2.53 11.86 -14.83
CA LEU A 351 -1.15 12.35 -14.65
C LEU A 351 -0.33 11.47 -13.68
N SER A 352 -0.98 10.74 -12.79
CA SER A 352 -0.33 9.74 -11.93
C SER A 352 0.06 8.45 -12.67
N GLY A 353 -0.29 8.33 -13.96
CA GLY A 353 -0.06 7.14 -14.78
C GLY A 353 -1.23 6.15 -14.79
N CYS A 354 -2.38 6.48 -14.19
CA CYS A 354 -3.57 5.63 -14.25
C CYS A 354 -4.11 5.53 -15.68
N ARG A 355 -4.56 4.35 -16.10
CA ARG A 355 -4.97 4.04 -17.48
C ARG A 355 -6.42 3.56 -17.59
N CYS A 356 -7.11 3.33 -16.49
CA CYS A 356 -8.54 3.01 -16.49
C CYS A 356 -9.26 3.94 -15.51
N VAL A 357 -10.18 4.76 -16.02
CA VAL A 357 -10.97 5.71 -15.22
C VAL A 357 -12.47 5.43 -15.37
N GLU A 358 -13.23 5.73 -14.33
CA GLU A 358 -14.67 5.42 -14.24
C GLU A 358 -15.52 6.68 -14.29
N LEU A 359 -16.61 6.62 -15.06
CA LEU A 359 -17.56 7.69 -15.32
C LEU A 359 -18.99 7.19 -15.08
N ASP A 360 -19.61 7.68 -14.01
CA ASP A 360 -20.99 7.34 -13.65
C ASP A 360 -21.92 8.40 -14.24
N CYS A 361 -22.48 8.12 -15.41
CA CYS A 361 -23.28 9.06 -16.17
C CYS A 361 -24.75 9.02 -15.75
N TRP A 362 -25.31 10.18 -15.41
CA TRP A 362 -26.71 10.37 -15.04
C TRP A 362 -27.33 11.49 -15.88
N ASP A 363 -28.66 11.50 -15.96
CA ASP A 363 -29.40 12.58 -16.60
C ASP A 363 -29.25 13.91 -15.85
N GLY A 364 -29.07 15.00 -16.59
CA GLY A 364 -29.00 16.34 -16.03
C GLY A 364 -30.33 16.81 -15.45
N LYS A 365 -30.26 17.66 -14.42
CA LYS A 365 -31.43 18.22 -13.73
C LYS A 365 -31.98 19.50 -14.38
N GLY A 366 -31.32 20.04 -15.42
CA GLY A 366 -31.68 21.30 -16.09
C GLY A 366 -32.57 21.12 -17.32
N GLU A 367 -33.07 22.24 -17.86
CA GLU A 367 -33.90 22.28 -19.08
C GLU A 367 -33.18 21.70 -20.31
N ASP A 368 -31.85 21.89 -20.39
CA ASP A 368 -31.00 21.40 -21.48
C ASP A 368 -30.66 19.89 -21.39
N GLN A 369 -31.06 19.21 -20.30
CA GLN A 369 -30.81 17.78 -20.03
C GLN A 369 -29.35 17.30 -20.21
N GLU A 370 -28.36 18.20 -20.11
CA GLU A 370 -26.95 17.82 -20.32
C GLU A 370 -26.51 16.70 -19.34
N PRO A 371 -25.79 15.66 -19.82
CA PRO A 371 -25.37 14.55 -18.98
C PRO A 371 -24.41 15.00 -17.88
N ILE A 372 -24.63 14.50 -16.67
CA ILE A 372 -23.82 14.79 -15.49
C ILE A 372 -23.10 13.53 -15.00
N ILE A 373 -22.04 13.73 -14.23
CA ILE A 373 -21.35 12.67 -13.51
C ILE A 373 -21.53 12.90 -12.01
N THR A 374 -22.03 11.87 -11.32
CA THR A 374 -22.27 11.90 -9.87
C THR A 374 -22.42 10.48 -9.33
N HIS A 375 -22.27 10.31 -8.02
CA HIS A 375 -22.60 9.05 -7.36
C HIS A 375 -24.10 9.03 -7.03
N GLY A 376 -24.86 8.20 -7.75
CA GLY A 376 -26.32 8.18 -7.69
C GLY A 376 -26.88 8.03 -6.28
N LYS A 377 -27.89 8.85 -5.93
CA LYS A 377 -28.62 8.81 -4.65
C LYS A 377 -27.74 8.96 -3.38
N ALA A 378 -26.50 9.44 -3.52
CA ALA A 378 -25.52 9.51 -2.43
C ALA A 378 -25.22 10.93 -1.92
N MET A 379 -26.03 11.94 -2.28
CA MET A 379 -25.84 13.36 -1.92
C MET A 379 -24.48 13.96 -2.33
N CYS A 380 -23.82 13.39 -3.35
CA CYS A 380 -22.58 13.94 -3.90
C CYS A 380 -22.86 15.16 -4.80
N THR A 381 -21.84 15.99 -5.02
CA THR A 381 -21.96 17.12 -5.96
C THR A 381 -21.95 16.62 -7.41
N ASP A 382 -22.63 17.34 -8.29
CA ASP A 382 -22.73 16.99 -9.70
C ASP A 382 -21.65 17.75 -10.50
N ILE A 383 -21.02 17.09 -11.49
CA ILE A 383 -20.11 17.72 -12.46
C ILE A 383 -20.57 17.43 -13.88
N LEU A 384 -20.28 18.32 -14.82
CA LEU A 384 -20.70 18.16 -16.22
C LEU A 384 -19.85 17.09 -16.91
N PHE A 385 -20.50 16.18 -17.63
CA PHE A 385 -19.82 15.16 -18.44
C PHE A 385 -18.86 15.77 -19.46
N LYS A 386 -19.30 16.86 -20.10
CA LYS A 386 -18.56 17.62 -21.11
C LYS A 386 -17.18 18.08 -20.61
N ASP A 387 -17.13 18.58 -19.39
CA ASP A 387 -15.90 19.09 -18.77
C ASP A 387 -14.95 17.96 -18.40
N VAL A 388 -15.49 16.81 -17.99
CA VAL A 388 -14.72 15.61 -17.68
C VAL A 388 -14.05 15.06 -18.94
N ILE A 389 -14.78 14.92 -20.03
CA ILE A 389 -14.22 14.45 -21.31
C ILE A 389 -13.14 15.40 -21.83
N GLN A 390 -13.32 16.71 -21.69
CA GLN A 390 -12.30 17.69 -22.05
C GLN A 390 -11.04 17.55 -21.17
N ALA A 391 -11.21 17.36 -19.87
CA ALA A 391 -10.09 17.13 -18.95
C ALA A 391 -9.33 15.84 -19.25
N ILE A 392 -10.04 14.75 -19.59
CA ILE A 392 -9.43 13.49 -20.01
C ILE A 392 -8.64 13.68 -21.29
N LYS A 393 -9.21 14.36 -22.30
CA LYS A 393 -8.52 14.65 -23.58
C LYS A 393 -7.19 15.39 -23.36
N GLU A 394 -7.17 16.36 -22.44
CA GLU A 394 -5.99 17.17 -22.16
C GLU A 394 -4.85 16.40 -21.46
N THR A 395 -5.17 15.35 -20.70
CA THR A 395 -4.23 14.71 -19.76
C THR A 395 -3.99 13.23 -19.99
N ALA A 396 -4.80 12.56 -20.82
CA ALA A 396 -4.71 11.13 -21.07
C ALA A 396 -3.29 10.70 -21.49
N PHE A 397 -2.67 11.43 -22.41
CA PHE A 397 -1.39 11.04 -23.03
C PHE A 397 -0.21 11.93 -22.64
N VAL A 398 -0.31 12.64 -21.52
CA VAL A 398 0.77 13.53 -21.06
C VAL A 398 1.90 12.75 -20.38
N THR A 399 1.53 11.81 -19.50
CA THR A 399 2.48 11.00 -18.70
C THR A 399 2.82 9.68 -19.38
N SER A 400 1.91 9.15 -20.20
CA SER A 400 2.02 7.82 -20.81
C SER A 400 1.30 7.81 -22.16
N ASP A 401 1.98 7.31 -23.19
CA ASP A 401 1.44 7.16 -24.55
C ASP A 401 0.54 5.93 -24.71
N TYR A 402 0.41 5.12 -23.65
CA TYR A 402 -0.36 3.88 -23.69
C TYR A 402 -1.87 4.10 -23.54
N PRO A 403 -2.70 3.17 -24.06
CA PRO A 403 -4.15 3.32 -24.14
C PRO A 403 -4.82 3.67 -22.81
N VAL A 404 -5.93 4.42 -22.89
CA VAL A 404 -6.78 4.73 -21.74
C VAL A 404 -8.14 4.05 -21.91
N ILE A 405 -8.62 3.42 -20.84
CA ILE A 405 -9.91 2.72 -20.76
C ILE A 405 -10.89 3.61 -19.98
N LEU A 406 -12.01 3.93 -20.60
CA LEU A 406 -13.10 4.67 -19.98
C LEU A 406 -14.21 3.68 -19.59
N SER A 407 -14.36 3.45 -18.29
CA SER A 407 -15.38 2.58 -17.72
C SER A 407 -16.66 3.39 -17.51
N PHE A 408 -17.63 3.24 -18.39
CA PHE A 408 -18.91 3.94 -18.30
C PHE A 408 -19.93 3.14 -17.49
N GLU A 409 -20.47 3.73 -16.43
CA GLU A 409 -21.68 3.28 -15.77
C GLU A 409 -22.84 4.20 -16.21
N ASN A 410 -23.62 3.74 -17.20
CA ASN A 410 -24.61 4.57 -17.87
C ASN A 410 -26.00 4.40 -17.25
N HIS A 411 -26.52 5.48 -16.65
CA HIS A 411 -27.88 5.57 -16.09
C HIS A 411 -28.77 6.58 -16.85
N CYS A 412 -28.34 7.08 -18.01
CA CYS A 412 -29.08 8.07 -18.78
C CYS A 412 -30.31 7.45 -19.47
N SER A 413 -31.48 8.05 -19.27
CA SER A 413 -32.80 7.49 -19.64
C SER A 413 -33.25 7.81 -21.06
N CYS A 414 -32.73 8.84 -21.73
CA CYS A 414 -33.20 9.28 -23.05
C CYS A 414 -32.19 9.03 -24.19
N VAL A 415 -32.71 8.69 -25.38
CA VAL A 415 -31.92 8.52 -26.62
C VAL A 415 -31.16 9.80 -26.97
N CYS A 416 -31.74 10.97 -26.70
CA CYS A 416 -31.11 12.27 -26.92
C CYS A 416 -29.85 12.48 -26.07
N SER A 417 -29.89 12.19 -24.76
CA SER A 417 -28.70 12.28 -23.89
C SER A 417 -27.64 11.24 -24.23
N GLN A 418 -28.04 10.05 -24.69
CA GLN A 418 -27.11 9.03 -25.19
C GLN A 418 -26.47 9.42 -26.54
N GLU A 419 -27.22 10.06 -27.43
CA GLU A 419 -26.70 10.67 -28.66
C GLU A 419 -25.77 11.84 -28.38
N LEU A 420 -26.10 12.71 -27.41
CA LEU A 420 -25.21 13.78 -26.95
C LEU A 420 -23.92 13.20 -26.36
N LEU A 421 -23.99 12.15 -25.54
CA LEU A 421 -22.84 11.43 -25.01
C LEU A 421 -21.96 10.89 -26.16
N GLY A 422 -22.57 10.22 -27.13
CA GLY A 422 -21.89 9.70 -28.31
C GLY A 422 -21.30 10.80 -29.20
N ASN A 423 -21.98 11.93 -29.35
CA ASN A 423 -21.55 13.06 -30.16
C ASN A 423 -20.43 13.85 -29.49
N GLU A 424 -20.47 14.08 -28.18
CA GLU A 424 -19.40 14.71 -27.41
C GLU A 424 -18.14 13.84 -27.41
N LEU A 425 -18.30 12.51 -27.28
CA LEU A 425 -17.20 11.56 -27.47
C LEU A 425 -16.64 11.69 -28.88
N LYS A 426 -17.45 11.53 -29.94
CA LYS A 426 -16.98 11.63 -31.35
C LYS A 426 -16.33 12.99 -31.70
N LYS A 427 -16.82 14.10 -31.14
CA LYS A 427 -16.30 15.45 -31.40
C LYS A 427 -15.03 15.76 -30.61
N LYS A 428 -14.79 15.13 -29.46
CA LYS A 428 -13.68 15.50 -28.53
C LYS A 428 -12.66 14.39 -28.27
N ILE A 429 -13.04 13.12 -28.29
CA ILE A 429 -12.17 11.94 -28.11
C ILE A 429 -12.36 11.02 -29.33
N LEU A 430 -11.32 10.82 -30.14
CA LEU A 430 -11.39 9.89 -31.27
C LEU A 430 -11.59 8.45 -30.75
N ILE A 431 -12.82 7.94 -30.79
CA ILE A 431 -13.14 6.53 -30.52
C ILE A 431 -13.49 5.87 -31.86
N LYS A 432 -12.62 5.01 -32.39
CA LYS A 432 -12.95 4.16 -33.55
C LYS A 432 -12.49 2.72 -33.34
N ASN A 433 -13.38 1.76 -33.60
CA ASN A 433 -13.19 0.36 -33.27
C ASN A 433 -13.67 -0.55 -34.43
N LYS A 434 -12.75 -1.11 -35.23
CA LYS A 434 -12.76 -2.52 -35.69
C LYS A 434 -11.54 -2.91 -36.57
N ARG A 435 -11.32 -4.23 -36.61
CA ARG A 435 -10.17 -5.04 -37.06
C ARG A 435 -9.97 -5.08 -38.58
N LEU A 436 -8.72 -5.01 -39.05
CA LEU A 436 -8.31 -5.25 -40.44
C LEU A 436 -7.88 -6.72 -40.66
N LYS A 437 -7.97 -7.20 -41.91
CA LYS A 437 -7.43 -8.50 -42.34
C LYS A 437 -5.89 -8.44 -42.40
N PRO A 438 -5.17 -9.55 -42.16
CA PRO A 438 -3.70 -9.59 -42.08
C PRO A 438 -2.97 -9.03 -43.32
N GLU A 439 -3.58 -9.16 -44.51
CA GLU A 439 -2.99 -8.68 -45.78
C GLU A 439 -2.95 -7.14 -45.88
N VAL A 440 -3.82 -6.45 -45.14
CA VAL A 440 -3.88 -4.98 -45.12
C VAL A 440 -2.92 -4.40 -44.07
N GLU A 441 -2.66 -5.11 -42.97
CA GLU A 441 -1.62 -4.75 -41.99
C GLU A 441 -0.23 -4.70 -42.64
N GLN A 442 0.07 -5.66 -43.52
CA GLN A 442 1.36 -5.73 -44.21
C GLN A 442 1.53 -4.58 -45.22
N ARG A 443 0.50 -4.27 -46.01
CA ARG A 443 0.50 -3.12 -46.93
C ARG A 443 0.52 -1.77 -46.23
N GLN A 444 -0.15 -1.64 -45.09
CA GLN A 444 -0.18 -0.40 -44.32
C GLN A 444 1.14 -0.19 -43.58
N LEU A 445 1.79 -1.24 -43.09
CA LEU A 445 3.13 -1.18 -42.50
C LEU A 445 4.20 -0.81 -43.55
N GLU A 446 4.07 -1.32 -44.78
CA GLU A 446 4.93 -0.92 -45.90
C GLU A 446 4.66 0.52 -46.37
N SER A 447 3.41 0.96 -46.36
CA SER A 447 3.02 2.34 -46.66
C SER A 447 3.50 3.33 -45.58
N LEU A 448 3.45 2.93 -44.29
CA LEU A 448 3.96 3.73 -43.17
C LEU A 448 5.49 3.86 -43.20
N LYS A 449 6.21 2.78 -43.56
CA LYS A 449 7.66 2.83 -43.78
C LYS A 449 8.04 3.79 -44.90
N LYS A 450 7.29 3.78 -46.01
CA LYS A 450 7.47 4.74 -47.12
C LYS A 450 7.13 6.18 -46.75
N HIS A 451 6.15 6.40 -45.87
CA HIS A 451 5.77 7.73 -45.42
C HIS A 451 6.72 8.32 -44.35
N MET A 452 7.35 7.47 -43.53
CA MET A 452 8.38 7.90 -42.58
C MET A 452 9.72 8.24 -43.27
N GLU A 453 9.96 7.73 -44.47
CA GLU A 453 11.16 8.04 -45.27
C GLU A 453 11.08 9.37 -46.04
N ALA A 454 9.92 10.04 -46.10
CA ALA A 454 9.74 11.33 -46.79
C ALA A 454 9.17 12.39 -45.83
N GLY A 455 10.05 13.24 -45.30
CA GLY A 455 9.72 14.29 -44.33
C GLY A 455 8.97 15.51 -44.89
N GLU A 456 8.00 15.98 -44.08
CA GLU A 456 7.31 17.30 -43.98
C GLU A 456 6.79 18.06 -45.23
N THR A 457 5.50 18.45 -45.25
CA THR A 457 4.97 19.84 -45.04
C THR A 457 3.49 20.05 -45.51
N ASN A 458 2.66 20.57 -44.60
CA ASN A 458 1.60 21.61 -44.70
C ASN A 458 0.65 21.83 -45.93
N THR A 459 -0.67 21.74 -45.63
CA THR A 459 -1.85 22.58 -46.09
C THR A 459 -2.50 22.39 -47.50
N PRO A 460 -3.77 22.85 -47.75
CA PRO A 460 -4.93 21.93 -47.84
C PRO A 460 -5.82 22.06 -49.11
N ALA A 461 -6.76 21.10 -49.21
CA ALA A 461 -8.07 21.16 -49.89
C ALA A 461 -8.16 20.99 -51.43
N ILE A 462 -9.34 20.46 -51.85
CA ILE A 462 -10.08 20.68 -53.11
C ILE A 462 -10.16 19.50 -54.13
N ILE A 463 -11.39 18.94 -54.23
CA ILE A 463 -12.18 18.58 -55.46
C ILE A 463 -12.14 17.17 -56.10
N MET A 464 -13.39 16.65 -56.20
CA MET A 464 -14.07 15.86 -57.25
C MET A 464 -13.72 14.40 -57.55
N GLY A 465 -14.80 13.60 -57.61
CA GLY A 465 -15.26 13.10 -58.91
C GLY A 465 -15.29 11.58 -59.06
N GLU A 466 -16.49 11.03 -58.85
CA GLU A 466 -17.23 10.17 -59.79
C GLU A 466 -16.78 8.75 -60.17
N GLU A 467 -17.85 7.97 -60.42
CA GLU A 467 -18.01 6.74 -61.21
C GLU A 467 -17.53 5.40 -60.64
N ASP A 468 -18.21 4.28 -60.87
CA ASP A 468 -19.63 3.96 -61.05
C ASP A 468 -19.72 2.41 -61.06
N ASP A 469 -20.95 1.92 -60.92
CA ASP A 469 -21.48 0.75 -61.62
C ASP A 469 -21.17 -0.72 -61.24
N THR A 470 -22.28 -1.34 -60.80
CA THR A 470 -22.99 -2.47 -61.44
C THR A 470 -22.91 -3.90 -60.86
N GLU A 471 -24.11 -4.30 -60.40
CA GLU A 471 -24.89 -5.48 -60.80
C GLU A 471 -24.82 -6.83 -60.07
N ASN A 472 -25.99 -7.13 -59.49
CA ASN A 472 -26.88 -8.28 -59.73
C ASN A 472 -26.77 -9.59 -58.90
N ALA A 473 -27.88 -9.83 -58.17
CA ALA A 473 -28.77 -11.01 -58.17
C ALA A 473 -28.15 -12.38 -57.79
N GLU A 474 -28.77 -13.31 -57.05
CA GLU A 474 -30.17 -13.61 -56.73
C GLU A 474 -30.20 -14.81 -55.74
N LYS A 475 -31.36 -15.04 -55.08
CA LYS A 475 -31.96 -16.31 -54.60
C LYS A 475 -31.71 -16.88 -53.17
N GLU A 476 -32.73 -16.64 -52.33
CA GLU A 476 -33.70 -17.57 -51.70
C GLU A 476 -33.29 -18.93 -51.07
N ALA A 477 -33.57 -19.00 -49.75
CA ALA A 477 -34.29 -19.99 -48.93
C ALA A 477 -34.36 -21.49 -49.31
N GLU A 478 -34.13 -22.35 -48.30
CA GLU A 478 -35.06 -23.43 -47.91
C GLU A 478 -34.74 -24.03 -46.53
N GLU A 479 -35.79 -24.33 -45.77
CA GLU A 479 -35.86 -24.94 -44.45
C GLU A 479 -36.31 -26.41 -44.61
N LYS A 480 -35.87 -27.34 -43.74
CA LYS A 480 -36.56 -28.64 -43.51
C LYS A 480 -36.10 -29.38 -42.24
N ASP A 481 -37.10 -29.72 -41.42
CA ASP A 481 -37.12 -30.61 -40.25
C ASP A 481 -36.98 -32.11 -40.58
N LEU A 482 -36.70 -32.94 -39.55
CA LEU A 482 -37.39 -34.19 -39.11
C LEU A 482 -36.47 -35.04 -38.19
N ILE A 483 -36.70 -35.11 -36.87
CA ILE A 483 -37.51 -36.05 -36.04
C ILE A 483 -36.81 -37.37 -35.59
N SER A 484 -36.69 -37.48 -34.25
CA SER A 484 -36.74 -38.60 -33.27
C SER A 484 -35.96 -39.92 -33.42
N GLU A 485 -35.31 -40.35 -32.32
CA GLU A 485 -35.76 -41.52 -31.53
C GLU A 485 -35.01 -41.62 -30.18
N ALA A 486 -35.75 -41.95 -29.11
CA ALA A 486 -35.26 -42.37 -27.80
C ALA A 486 -36.00 -43.67 -27.40
N PRO A 487 -35.38 -44.56 -26.61
CA PRO A 487 -35.95 -44.92 -25.29
C PRO A 487 -34.84 -45.11 -24.21
N SER A 488 -34.91 -44.53 -22.99
CA SER A 488 -35.70 -44.92 -21.79
C SER A 488 -35.28 -46.31 -21.23
N LEU A 489 -35.07 -46.63 -19.94
CA LEU A 489 -35.45 -46.09 -18.62
C LEU A 489 -34.77 -46.96 -17.52
N SER A 490 -34.63 -46.43 -16.29
CA SER A 490 -34.62 -47.08 -14.94
C SER A 490 -33.52 -46.51 -14.03
N GLU A 491 -33.70 -46.25 -12.74
CA GLU A 491 -34.86 -46.10 -11.86
C GLU A 491 -34.37 -45.38 -10.57
N ALA A 492 -35.30 -44.86 -9.81
CA ALA A 492 -35.13 -43.93 -8.69
C ALA A 492 -34.42 -44.51 -7.45
N THR A 493 -33.85 -43.65 -6.58
CA THR A 493 -34.48 -43.28 -5.29
C THR A 493 -33.64 -42.27 -4.50
N SER A 494 -34.39 -41.42 -3.81
CA SER A 494 -34.04 -40.21 -3.05
C SER A 494 -33.52 -40.48 -1.63
N GLU A 495 -32.69 -39.59 -1.08
CA GLU A 495 -32.90 -38.99 0.25
C GLU A 495 -32.49 -37.50 0.26
N LYS A 496 -33.36 -36.66 0.82
CA LYS A 496 -33.28 -35.20 1.01
C LYS A 496 -32.80 -34.90 2.43
N GLU A 497 -32.04 -33.82 2.62
CA GLU A 497 -32.11 -32.89 3.77
C GLU A 497 -31.45 -31.55 3.34
N THR A 498 -31.81 -30.34 3.77
CA THR A 498 -33.08 -29.64 4.02
C THR A 498 -32.73 -28.14 4.09
N SER A 499 -33.71 -27.32 3.72
CA SER A 499 -33.80 -25.85 3.70
C SER A 499 -33.22 -25.05 4.89
N SER A 500 -32.77 -23.82 4.62
CA SER A 500 -33.40 -22.59 5.19
C SER A 500 -32.85 -21.30 4.57
N VAL A 501 -33.66 -20.66 3.73
CA VAL A 501 -33.60 -19.21 3.47
C VAL A 501 -34.97 -18.67 3.84
N SER A 502 -35.04 -17.88 4.91
CA SER A 502 -36.23 -17.16 5.33
C SER A 502 -35.95 -15.65 5.37
N GLN A 503 -36.61 -14.98 4.42
CA GLN A 503 -37.31 -13.69 4.46
C GLN A 503 -36.93 -12.62 5.50
N SER A 504 -36.79 -11.38 4.99
CA SER A 504 -37.33 -10.19 5.65
C SER A 504 -38.31 -9.47 4.69
N ASN A 505 -39.55 -9.34 5.16
CA ASN A 505 -40.71 -8.76 4.50
C ASN A 505 -40.66 -7.22 4.41
N ALA A 506 -41.18 -6.66 3.31
CA ALA A 506 -41.90 -5.39 3.31
C ALA A 506 -43.20 -5.56 2.51
N VAL A 507 -44.29 -5.09 3.12
CA VAL A 507 -45.70 -5.37 2.80
C VAL A 507 -46.22 -4.49 1.65
N SER A 508 -47.22 -5.03 0.97
CA SER A 508 -47.91 -4.62 -0.25
C SER A 508 -48.68 -3.29 -0.24
N SER A 509 -48.69 -2.61 -1.39
CA SER A 509 -49.90 -2.04 -2.01
C SER A 509 -49.78 -2.23 -3.53
N GLY A 510 -50.75 -2.91 -4.15
CA GLY A 510 -50.61 -3.50 -5.49
C GLY A 510 -51.16 -2.68 -6.67
N LYS A 511 -50.88 -3.26 -7.86
CA LYS A 511 -51.46 -3.05 -9.21
C LYS A 511 -51.03 -1.73 -9.89
N ASP A 512 -50.43 -1.69 -11.07
CA ASP A 512 -50.62 -2.48 -12.30
C ASP A 512 -49.37 -2.48 -13.23
N GLU A 513 -49.32 -3.51 -14.07
CA GLU A 513 -48.73 -3.63 -15.43
C GLU A 513 -47.21 -3.50 -15.68
N GLU A 514 -46.59 -4.68 -15.90
CA GLU A 514 -45.37 -4.84 -16.67
C GLU A 514 -45.60 -4.47 -18.16
N GLN A 515 -44.96 -3.39 -18.62
CA GLN A 515 -44.53 -3.29 -20.02
C GLN A 515 -43.01 -3.33 -20.08
N ASN A 516 -42.56 -4.51 -20.46
CA ASN A 516 -41.22 -4.85 -20.91
C ASN A 516 -40.88 -3.99 -22.14
N ASN A 517 -39.94 -3.05 -22.02
CA ASN A 517 -39.35 -2.37 -23.18
C ASN A 517 -37.82 -2.45 -23.09
N GLY A 518 -37.28 -3.52 -23.66
CA GLY A 518 -35.86 -3.63 -23.99
C GLY A 518 -35.50 -2.62 -25.08
N VAL A 519 -34.57 -1.72 -24.78
CA VAL A 519 -34.05 -0.75 -25.74
C VAL A 519 -33.08 -1.45 -26.70
N ARG A 520 -33.38 -1.35 -28.00
CA ARG A 520 -32.59 -1.88 -29.12
C ARG A 520 -31.26 -1.13 -29.26
N LYS A 521 -30.17 -1.87 -29.47
CA LYS A 521 -28.85 -1.35 -29.85
C LYS A 521 -28.84 -0.93 -31.32
N VAL A 522 -28.22 0.21 -31.63
CA VAL A 522 -27.97 0.68 -33.01
C VAL A 522 -26.57 0.24 -33.44
N ASP A 523 -26.47 -0.35 -34.64
CA ASP A 523 -25.25 -0.74 -35.34
C ASP A 523 -24.83 0.33 -36.39
N GLN A 524 -23.53 0.31 -36.81
CA GLN A 524 -22.90 0.88 -38.04
C GLN A 524 -22.40 2.38 -38.04
N VAL A 525 -21.23 2.88 -38.56
CA VAL A 525 -20.03 2.45 -39.39
C VAL A 525 -18.78 3.40 -39.20
N ASP A 526 -17.54 2.85 -39.33
CA ASP A 526 -16.12 3.27 -39.72
C ASP A 526 -15.60 4.75 -39.78
N THR A 527 -14.30 5.18 -39.77
CA THR A 527 -12.90 4.61 -39.86
C THR A 527 -11.81 5.54 -39.24
N PHE A 528 -10.73 4.99 -38.63
CA PHE A 528 -9.40 5.56 -38.20
C PHE A 528 -9.12 6.14 -36.77
N ILE A 529 -8.19 5.44 -36.07
CA ILE A 529 -7.39 5.66 -34.83
C ILE A 529 -7.98 5.20 -33.48
N PHE A 530 -7.19 4.36 -32.79
CA PHE A 530 -7.45 3.49 -31.64
C PHE A 530 -6.99 4.17 -30.35
N CYS A 531 -7.87 4.45 -29.37
CA CYS A 531 -7.42 4.70 -27.98
C CYS A 531 -8.50 4.80 -26.88
N CYS A 532 -9.76 4.42 -27.10
CA CYS A 532 -10.71 4.18 -26.01
C CYS A 532 -11.49 2.90 -26.29
N VAL A 533 -11.28 1.86 -25.49
CA VAL A 533 -12.08 0.63 -25.59
C VAL A 533 -13.28 0.79 -24.67
N ILE A 534 -14.46 1.04 -25.25
CA ILE A 534 -15.74 0.89 -24.55
C ILE A 534 -16.08 -0.59 -24.61
N ILE A 535 -16.02 -1.30 -23.47
CA ILE A 535 -16.41 -2.72 -23.41
C ILE A 535 -17.78 -2.83 -22.73
N PRO A 536 -18.81 -3.37 -23.40
CA PRO A 536 -20.11 -3.58 -22.78
C PRO A 536 -20.00 -4.62 -21.65
N MET A 537 -20.59 -4.30 -20.50
CA MET A 537 -20.56 -5.11 -19.29
C MET A 537 -21.40 -6.39 -19.46
N PHE A 538 -20.78 -7.56 -19.33
CA PHE A 538 -21.48 -8.85 -19.26
C PHE A 538 -21.33 -9.46 -17.86
N SER A 539 -22.46 -9.57 -17.15
CA SER A 539 -22.59 -10.35 -15.91
C SER A 539 -22.95 -11.79 -16.26
N SER A 540 -21.97 -12.60 -16.65
CA SER A 540 -22.19 -14.04 -16.86
C SER A 540 -21.07 -14.87 -16.25
N HIS A 541 -21.39 -16.09 -15.82
CA HIS A 541 -20.49 -17.03 -15.15
C HIS A 541 -19.22 -17.33 -15.97
N PRO A 542 -18.03 -17.44 -15.35
CA PRO A 542 -16.79 -17.83 -16.04
C PRO A 542 -16.91 -19.16 -16.81
N SER A 543 -17.68 -20.10 -16.26
CA SER A 543 -17.97 -21.40 -16.86
C SER A 543 -18.82 -21.32 -18.13
N CYS A 544 -19.66 -20.29 -18.30
CA CYS A 544 -20.46 -20.12 -19.52
C CYS A 544 -19.70 -19.41 -20.65
N VAL A 545 -18.53 -18.83 -20.36
CA VAL A 545 -17.74 -18.03 -21.30
C VAL A 545 -16.57 -18.83 -21.90
N SER A 546 -16.02 -19.80 -21.15
CA SER A 546 -14.99 -20.72 -21.66
C SER A 546 -15.46 -21.51 -22.89
N GLU A 547 -16.76 -21.80 -22.99
CA GLU A 547 -17.35 -22.48 -24.15
C GLU A 547 -17.51 -21.59 -25.39
N ARG A 548 -17.52 -20.25 -25.24
CA ARG A 548 -17.75 -19.31 -26.36
C ARG A 548 -16.49 -18.66 -26.93
N ASN A 549 -15.32 -18.80 -26.27
CA ASN A 549 -13.99 -18.33 -26.74
C ASN A 549 -13.95 -16.90 -27.35
N ILE A 550 -14.65 -15.95 -26.71
CA ILE A 550 -14.76 -14.56 -27.20
C ILE A 550 -13.79 -13.65 -26.43
N TYR A 551 -12.59 -13.46 -26.97
CA TYR A 551 -11.51 -12.69 -26.30
C TYR A 551 -11.84 -11.22 -25.98
N HIS A 552 -12.78 -10.60 -26.72
CA HIS A 552 -13.16 -9.19 -26.49
C HIS A 552 -14.22 -9.01 -25.40
N ASN A 553 -14.80 -10.09 -24.87
CA ASN A 553 -15.70 -10.01 -23.73
C ASN A 553 -14.88 -9.86 -22.44
N MET A 554 -15.32 -8.94 -21.59
CA MET A 554 -14.75 -8.72 -20.26
C MET A 554 -15.88 -8.69 -19.23
N SER A 555 -15.51 -8.93 -17.97
CA SER A 555 -16.46 -8.89 -16.85
C SER A 555 -15.95 -8.00 -15.73
N SER A 556 -16.85 -7.21 -15.17
CA SER A 556 -16.62 -6.39 -13.98
C SER A 556 -17.23 -7.10 -12.77
N PHE A 557 -16.42 -7.32 -11.74
CA PHE A 557 -16.82 -7.99 -10.51
C PHE A 557 -16.65 -7.06 -9.32
N ASN A 558 -17.65 -7.04 -8.43
CA ASN A 558 -17.45 -6.43 -7.12
C ASN A 558 -16.43 -7.25 -6.30
N GLU A 559 -15.78 -6.62 -5.31
CA GLU A 559 -14.75 -7.30 -4.50
C GLU A 559 -15.25 -8.61 -3.86
N SER A 560 -16.51 -8.67 -3.42
CA SER A 560 -17.08 -9.84 -2.73
C SER A 560 -17.26 -11.03 -3.68
N VAL A 561 -17.69 -10.78 -4.91
CA VAL A 561 -17.88 -11.76 -5.97
C VAL A 561 -16.52 -12.23 -6.48
N GLY A 562 -15.58 -11.30 -6.67
CA GLY A 562 -14.20 -11.65 -7.03
C GLY A 562 -13.53 -12.54 -5.96
N LEU A 563 -13.71 -12.23 -4.68
CA LEU A 563 -13.25 -13.08 -3.57
C LEU A 563 -13.97 -14.43 -3.54
N GLY A 564 -15.26 -14.47 -3.88
CA GLY A 564 -16.03 -15.69 -4.05
C GLY A 564 -15.40 -16.63 -5.09
N TYR A 565 -15.13 -16.10 -6.29
CA TYR A 565 -14.46 -16.86 -7.36
C TYR A 565 -13.04 -17.29 -6.98
N LEU A 566 -12.29 -16.43 -6.32
CA LEU A 566 -10.95 -16.80 -5.84
C LEU A 566 -11.02 -17.93 -4.80
N LYS A 567 -12.06 -17.98 -3.98
CA LYS A 567 -12.24 -19.02 -2.96
C LYS A 567 -12.70 -20.36 -3.55
N THR A 568 -13.59 -20.35 -4.54
CA THR A 568 -14.17 -21.59 -5.10
C THR A 568 -13.40 -22.10 -6.31
N ASN A 569 -12.94 -21.21 -7.21
CA ASN A 569 -12.46 -21.53 -8.55
C ASN A 569 -11.20 -20.71 -8.92
N ALA A 570 -10.18 -20.68 -8.04
CA ALA A 570 -8.98 -19.85 -8.22
C ALA A 570 -8.23 -20.10 -9.55
N ILE A 571 -8.01 -21.37 -9.89
CA ILE A 571 -7.25 -21.79 -11.08
C ILE A 571 -7.99 -21.40 -12.37
N GLU A 572 -9.31 -21.59 -12.40
CA GLU A 572 -10.14 -21.20 -13.54
C GLU A 572 -10.13 -19.68 -13.72
N PHE A 573 -10.11 -18.93 -12.63
CA PHE A 573 -10.08 -17.47 -12.70
C PHE A 573 -8.75 -16.96 -13.27
N VAL A 574 -7.62 -17.57 -12.91
CA VAL A 574 -6.32 -17.30 -13.54
C VAL A 574 -6.36 -17.61 -15.04
N ASN A 575 -6.93 -18.76 -15.42
CA ASN A 575 -7.03 -19.16 -16.82
C ASN A 575 -7.94 -18.25 -17.65
N TYR A 576 -9.04 -17.76 -17.07
CA TYR A 576 -9.89 -16.72 -17.65
C TYR A 576 -9.06 -15.47 -17.97
N ASN A 577 -8.25 -15.01 -17.00
CA ASN A 577 -7.43 -13.80 -17.10
C ASN A 577 -6.21 -13.90 -18.05
N LYS A 578 -5.92 -15.09 -18.61
CA LYS A 578 -4.97 -15.23 -19.71
C LYS A 578 -5.53 -14.73 -21.04
N ARG A 579 -6.83 -14.95 -21.24
CA ARG A 579 -7.51 -14.72 -22.52
C ARG A 579 -8.39 -13.48 -22.52
N GLN A 580 -9.04 -13.22 -21.39
CA GLN A 580 -10.02 -12.16 -21.21
C GLN A 580 -9.57 -11.21 -20.10
N MET A 581 -10.24 -10.06 -20.03
CA MET A 581 -9.98 -9.06 -19.01
C MET A 581 -11.04 -9.12 -17.91
N SER A 582 -10.61 -8.97 -16.66
CA SER A 582 -11.48 -8.74 -15.52
C SER A 582 -11.21 -7.38 -14.89
N ARG A 583 -12.30 -6.69 -14.54
CA ARG A 583 -12.28 -5.50 -13.69
C ARG A 583 -12.77 -5.87 -12.31
N ILE A 584 -12.04 -5.45 -11.27
CA ILE A 584 -12.46 -5.58 -9.87
C ILE A 584 -12.69 -4.19 -9.31
N TYR A 585 -13.78 -3.99 -8.56
CA TYR A 585 -14.08 -2.72 -7.92
C TYR A 585 -14.55 -2.89 -6.46
N PRO A 586 -14.31 -1.88 -5.58
CA PRO A 586 -14.66 -1.95 -4.17
C PRO A 586 -16.18 -2.12 -3.95
N LYS A 587 -16.58 -2.79 -2.87
CA LYS A 587 -18.01 -2.90 -2.51
C LYS A 587 -18.55 -1.57 -1.98
N GLY A 588 -19.85 -1.32 -2.20
CA GLY A 588 -20.55 -0.13 -1.70
C GLY A 588 -20.56 0.04 -0.16
N GLY A 589 -20.27 -1.02 0.61
CA GLY A 589 -20.12 -0.93 2.06
C GLY A 589 -18.92 -0.08 2.53
N ARG A 590 -18.00 0.27 1.63
CA ARG A 590 -16.82 1.12 1.90
C ARG A 590 -17.17 2.61 1.72
N VAL A 591 -18.09 3.09 2.55
CA VAL A 591 -18.60 4.48 2.47
C VAL A 591 -17.53 5.55 2.71
N ASP A 592 -16.46 5.17 3.40
CA ASP A 592 -15.29 5.99 3.69
C ASP A 592 -14.28 6.05 2.53
N SER A 593 -14.57 5.38 1.40
CA SER A 593 -13.66 5.23 0.26
C SER A 593 -12.37 4.47 0.60
N SER A 594 -12.40 3.57 1.59
CA SER A 594 -11.28 2.65 1.86
C SER A 594 -11.03 1.69 0.69
N ASN A 595 -9.81 1.16 0.58
CA ASN A 595 -9.45 0.20 -0.46
C ASN A 595 -9.36 -1.24 0.07
N TYR A 596 -9.58 -2.20 -0.83
CA TYR A 596 -9.19 -3.59 -0.61
C TYR A 596 -7.74 -3.82 -1.04
N MET A 597 -7.14 -4.93 -0.63
CA MET A 597 -5.75 -5.24 -0.98
C MET A 597 -5.66 -5.69 -2.46
N PRO A 598 -5.00 -4.92 -3.36
CA PRO A 598 -5.00 -5.23 -4.79
C PRO A 598 -4.20 -6.48 -5.12
N GLN A 599 -3.17 -6.78 -4.34
CA GLN A 599 -2.31 -7.95 -4.51
C GLN A 599 -3.11 -9.26 -4.58
N ILE A 600 -4.22 -9.37 -3.85
CA ILE A 600 -5.09 -10.56 -3.85
C ILE A 600 -5.61 -10.86 -5.26
N PHE A 601 -5.99 -9.83 -6.01
CA PHE A 601 -6.52 -9.98 -7.37
C PHE A 601 -5.43 -9.99 -8.44
N TRP A 602 -4.30 -9.32 -8.20
CA TRP A 602 -3.12 -9.49 -9.05
C TRP A 602 -2.59 -10.93 -9.02
N ASN A 603 -2.68 -11.62 -7.87
CA ASN A 603 -2.35 -13.05 -7.76
C ASN A 603 -3.27 -13.93 -8.65
N ALA A 604 -4.53 -13.52 -8.86
CA ALA A 604 -5.47 -14.17 -9.78
C ALA A 604 -5.27 -13.74 -11.25
N GLY A 605 -4.36 -12.81 -11.53
CA GLY A 605 -4.14 -12.26 -12.86
C GLY A 605 -5.17 -11.22 -13.28
N CYS A 606 -5.98 -10.66 -12.38
CA CYS A 606 -6.91 -9.61 -12.77
C CYS A 606 -6.14 -8.36 -13.25
N GLN A 607 -6.54 -7.82 -14.39
CA GLN A 607 -5.84 -6.71 -15.05
C GLN A 607 -6.22 -5.37 -14.44
N MET A 608 -7.53 -5.11 -14.31
CA MET A 608 -8.07 -3.81 -13.89
C MET A 608 -8.56 -3.88 -12.45
N VAL A 609 -7.62 -3.80 -11.52
CA VAL A 609 -7.91 -3.84 -10.08
C VAL A 609 -8.14 -2.41 -9.60
N SER A 610 -9.39 -1.96 -9.67
CA SER A 610 -9.76 -0.55 -9.48
C SER A 610 -9.77 -0.16 -8.00
N LEU A 611 -9.11 0.95 -7.68
CA LEU A 611 -8.99 1.49 -6.33
C LEU A 611 -9.51 2.94 -6.24
N ASN A 612 -9.86 3.39 -5.05
CA ASN A 612 -10.23 4.77 -4.71
C ASN A 612 -8.95 5.62 -4.55
N PHE A 613 -8.59 6.41 -5.56
CA PHE A 613 -7.35 7.22 -5.62
C PHE A 613 -7.29 8.37 -4.60
N GLN A 614 -8.44 8.81 -4.09
CA GLN A 614 -8.56 9.85 -3.07
C GLN A 614 -8.07 9.40 -1.69
N THR A 615 -7.96 8.09 -1.45
CA THR A 615 -7.58 7.53 -0.14
C THR A 615 -6.18 6.93 -0.23
N PRO A 616 -5.14 7.59 0.33
CA PRO A 616 -3.75 7.12 0.24
C PRO A 616 -3.42 6.04 1.30
N ASP A 617 -4.31 5.05 1.43
CA ASP A 617 -4.11 3.92 2.33
C ASP A 617 -3.03 2.94 1.81
N LEU A 618 -2.75 1.89 2.58
CA LEU A 618 -1.71 0.91 2.23
C LEU A 618 -1.91 0.31 0.82
N ALA A 619 -3.16 0.06 0.42
CA ALA A 619 -3.45 -0.51 -0.90
C ALA A 619 -3.11 0.48 -2.02
N MET A 620 -3.44 1.76 -1.84
CA MET A 620 -3.06 2.82 -2.78
C MET A 620 -1.54 3.04 -2.82
N GLN A 621 -0.87 3.01 -1.66
CA GLN A 621 0.59 3.06 -1.58
C GLN A 621 1.22 1.95 -2.42
N LEU A 622 0.77 0.70 -2.25
CA LEU A 622 1.23 -0.45 -3.04
C LEU A 622 0.98 -0.26 -4.54
N ASN A 623 -0.18 0.25 -4.92
CA ASN A 623 -0.50 0.54 -6.32
C ASN A 623 0.48 1.56 -6.94
N GLN A 624 0.63 2.72 -6.31
CA GLN A 624 1.51 3.77 -6.83
C GLN A 624 2.99 3.35 -6.83
N GLY A 625 3.43 2.60 -5.83
CA GLY A 625 4.79 2.07 -5.78
C GLY A 625 5.06 1.01 -6.85
N LYS A 626 4.07 0.13 -7.15
CA LYS A 626 4.22 -0.90 -8.18
C LYS A 626 4.21 -0.31 -9.59
N PHE A 627 3.31 0.64 -9.87
CA PHE A 627 3.18 1.28 -11.18
C PHE A 627 4.16 2.45 -11.41
N GLU A 628 5.09 2.72 -10.48
CA GLU A 628 6.22 3.63 -10.71
C GLU A 628 7.19 3.05 -11.77
N TYR A 629 7.35 1.73 -11.78
CA TYR A 629 8.25 1.00 -12.67
C TYR A 629 7.72 0.93 -14.11
N ASN A 630 8.57 0.53 -15.05
CA ASN A 630 8.26 0.48 -16.48
C ASN A 630 7.89 1.87 -17.07
N GLY A 631 8.63 2.91 -16.68
CA GLY A 631 8.41 4.28 -17.17
C GLY A 631 7.16 4.97 -16.63
N SER A 632 6.58 4.49 -15.53
CA SER A 632 5.29 4.99 -15.01
C SER A 632 4.17 4.99 -16.06
N CYS A 633 4.23 4.04 -17.01
CA CYS A 633 3.31 4.01 -18.14
C CYS A 633 1.91 3.51 -17.78
N GLY A 634 1.73 2.95 -16.57
CA GLY A 634 0.47 2.40 -16.07
C GLY A 634 0.18 0.97 -16.48
N TYR A 635 1.11 0.32 -17.19
CA TYR A 635 1.04 -1.07 -17.63
C TYR A 635 2.26 -1.85 -17.15
N LEU A 636 2.01 -3.01 -16.55
CA LEU A 636 3.06 -3.95 -16.11
C LEU A 636 2.78 -5.33 -16.67
N LEU A 637 3.75 -5.92 -17.35
CA LEU A 637 3.62 -7.25 -17.92
C LEU A 637 3.50 -8.29 -16.81
N LYS A 638 2.54 -9.22 -16.95
CA LYS A 638 2.36 -10.33 -16.02
C LYS A 638 3.48 -11.37 -16.17
N PRO A 639 3.82 -12.10 -15.10
CA PRO A 639 4.74 -13.23 -15.19
C PRO A 639 4.30 -14.29 -16.21
N ASP A 640 5.26 -14.99 -16.80
CA ASP A 640 5.06 -15.92 -17.93
C ASP A 640 3.99 -16.99 -17.69
N PHE A 641 3.97 -17.60 -16.51
CA PHE A 641 3.00 -18.66 -16.16
C PHE A 641 1.56 -18.15 -16.03
N MET A 642 1.37 -16.83 -15.84
CA MET A 642 0.05 -16.19 -15.83
C MET A 642 -0.42 -15.77 -17.23
N ARG A 643 0.40 -15.97 -18.26
CA ARG A 643 0.10 -15.63 -19.66
C ARG A 643 -0.02 -16.89 -20.52
N ARG A 644 0.86 -17.86 -20.26
CA ARG A 644 0.95 -19.12 -20.99
C ARG A 644 -0.28 -20.03 -20.80
N SER A 645 -0.85 -20.47 -21.91
CA SER A 645 -2.03 -21.34 -21.93
C SER A 645 -1.70 -22.80 -21.56
N ASP A 646 -0.46 -23.23 -21.76
CA ASP A 646 0.02 -24.59 -21.48
C ASP A 646 0.37 -24.84 -20.00
N ARG A 647 0.39 -23.78 -19.18
CA ARG A 647 0.71 -23.88 -17.75
C ARG A 647 -0.51 -23.64 -16.89
N THR A 648 -0.69 -24.40 -15.82
CA THR A 648 -1.68 -24.12 -14.78
C THR A 648 -0.99 -23.49 -13.58
N PHE A 649 -1.69 -22.60 -12.89
CA PHE A 649 -1.15 -21.90 -11.73
C PHE A 649 -2.23 -21.79 -10.66
N ASP A 650 -1.90 -22.25 -9.45
CA ASP A 650 -2.72 -22.08 -8.27
C ASP A 650 -2.12 -20.96 -7.40
N PRO A 651 -2.83 -19.82 -7.23
CA PRO A 651 -2.35 -18.70 -6.42
C PRO A 651 -2.24 -19.02 -4.92
N PHE A 652 -2.78 -20.14 -4.45
CA PHE A 652 -2.69 -20.59 -3.05
C PHE A 652 -1.66 -21.70 -2.83
N SER A 653 -0.89 -22.08 -3.85
CA SER A 653 0.15 -23.11 -3.73
C SER A 653 1.20 -22.72 -2.68
N GLU A 654 1.43 -23.62 -1.71
CA GLU A 654 2.54 -23.53 -0.76
C GLU A 654 3.84 -24.11 -1.31
N THR A 655 3.79 -24.78 -2.46
CA THR A 655 4.95 -25.39 -3.11
C THR A 655 5.48 -24.49 -4.23
N PRO A 656 6.81 -24.42 -4.44
CA PRO A 656 7.39 -23.73 -5.59
C PRO A 656 6.73 -24.17 -6.89
N VAL A 657 6.35 -23.21 -7.72
CA VAL A 657 5.74 -23.47 -9.03
C VAL A 657 6.80 -24.04 -9.97
N ASP A 658 6.45 -25.07 -10.73
CA ASP A 658 7.38 -25.68 -11.66
C ASP A 658 7.90 -24.68 -12.70
N GLY A 659 9.23 -24.60 -12.82
CA GLY A 659 9.94 -23.63 -13.64
C GLY A 659 10.09 -22.22 -13.05
N VAL A 660 9.65 -21.95 -11.81
CA VAL A 660 9.93 -20.69 -11.10
C VAL A 660 10.94 -20.93 -9.98
N ILE A 661 11.96 -20.09 -9.91
CA ILE A 661 13.00 -20.17 -8.89
C ILE A 661 12.54 -19.39 -7.66
N ALA A 662 12.18 -20.12 -6.59
CA ALA A 662 11.86 -19.51 -5.31
C ALA A 662 13.10 -18.81 -4.71
N ALA A 663 12.88 -17.74 -3.93
CA ALA A 663 13.93 -16.94 -3.33
C ALA A 663 13.85 -16.93 -1.80
N THR A 664 14.99 -16.65 -1.18
CA THR A 664 15.10 -16.24 0.22
C THR A 664 15.54 -14.79 0.24
N CYS A 665 14.77 -13.94 0.92
CA CYS A 665 15.10 -12.53 1.09
C CYS A 665 15.32 -12.26 2.59
N SER A 666 16.37 -11.52 2.92
CA SER A 666 16.58 -11.05 4.27
C SER A 666 16.95 -9.57 4.29
N VAL A 667 16.38 -8.84 5.24
CA VAL A 667 16.56 -7.40 5.38
C VAL A 667 17.03 -7.10 6.80
N GLN A 668 18.25 -6.60 6.94
CA GLN A 668 18.77 -6.11 8.21
C GLN A 668 18.75 -4.59 8.22
N VAL A 669 18.01 -3.99 9.15
CA VAL A 669 17.90 -2.53 9.29
C VAL A 669 18.92 -2.03 10.31
N PHE A 670 19.88 -1.22 9.86
CA PHE A 670 20.93 -0.66 10.72
C PHE A 670 20.52 0.68 11.31
N SER A 671 20.15 1.64 10.47
CA SER A 671 19.95 3.03 10.89
C SER A 671 18.98 3.77 9.95
N GLY A 672 18.48 4.91 10.42
CA GLY A 672 17.80 5.91 9.58
C GLY A 672 18.51 7.25 9.65
N GLN A 673 18.32 8.10 8.65
CA GLN A 673 18.86 9.46 8.59
C GLN A 673 17.76 10.47 8.25
N PHE A 674 17.77 11.59 8.96
CA PHE A 674 16.88 12.75 8.77
C PHE A 674 15.39 12.38 8.66
N LEU A 675 14.92 11.43 9.46
CA LEU A 675 13.54 10.95 9.43
C LEU A 675 12.54 12.03 9.86
N SER A 676 12.92 12.91 10.79
CA SER A 676 12.07 14.00 11.25
C SER A 676 12.86 15.25 11.63
N ASP A 677 12.23 16.42 11.51
CA ASP A 677 12.70 17.69 12.05
C ASP A 677 12.38 17.85 13.55
N LYS A 678 11.53 16.96 14.10
CA LYS A 678 11.13 16.95 15.51
C LYS A 678 11.84 15.85 16.29
N LYS A 679 11.96 16.06 17.60
CA LYS A 679 12.43 15.05 18.56
C LYS A 679 11.30 14.05 18.85
N ILE A 680 11.15 13.07 17.98
CA ILE A 680 10.15 12.00 18.09
C ILE A 680 10.82 10.63 18.16
N GLY A 681 10.09 9.64 18.67
CA GLY A 681 10.49 8.24 18.54
C GLY A 681 10.21 7.70 17.14
N THR A 682 11.07 6.82 16.61
CA THR A 682 10.86 6.20 15.29
C THR A 682 11.10 4.69 15.34
N TYR A 683 10.41 3.95 14.47
CA TYR A 683 10.65 2.53 14.22
C TYR A 683 10.39 2.19 12.74
N VAL A 684 10.96 1.08 12.28
CA VAL A 684 10.85 0.62 10.88
C VAL A 684 10.09 -0.69 10.82
N GLU A 685 9.09 -0.76 9.94
CA GLU A 685 8.39 -1.99 9.55
C GLU A 685 8.88 -2.46 8.18
N VAL A 686 9.11 -3.77 8.04
CA VAL A 686 9.50 -4.40 6.77
C VAL A 686 8.48 -5.46 6.43
N ASP A 687 7.60 -5.16 5.48
CA ASP A 687 6.53 -6.06 5.03
C ASP A 687 6.87 -6.65 3.65
N MET A 688 6.36 -7.84 3.35
CA MET A 688 6.38 -8.42 2.02
C MET A 688 4.96 -8.72 1.55
N TYR A 689 4.64 -8.34 0.31
CA TYR A 689 3.35 -8.58 -0.33
C TYR A 689 3.56 -9.38 -1.61
N GLY A 690 2.82 -10.47 -1.78
CA GLY A 690 2.93 -11.35 -2.95
C GLY A 690 1.80 -12.36 -2.96
N LEU A 691 2.12 -13.63 -3.18
CA LEU A 691 1.17 -14.72 -2.91
C LEU A 691 0.78 -14.74 -1.42
N PRO A 692 -0.37 -15.34 -1.06
CA PRO A 692 -0.77 -15.45 0.34
C PRO A 692 0.30 -16.09 1.23
N THR A 693 1.06 -17.04 0.68
CA THR A 693 2.18 -17.74 1.32
C THR A 693 3.45 -16.89 1.45
N ASP A 694 3.64 -15.94 0.55
CA ASP A 694 4.78 -15.00 0.54
C ASP A 694 4.50 -13.73 1.37
N THR A 695 3.23 -13.48 1.68
CA THR A 695 2.79 -12.24 2.32
C THR A 695 3.01 -12.30 3.83
N ILE A 696 3.95 -11.50 4.33
CA ILE A 696 4.23 -11.34 5.76
C ILE A 696 4.05 -9.87 6.10
N ARG A 697 3.17 -9.56 7.07
CA ARG A 697 2.77 -8.20 7.42
C ARG A 697 2.74 -7.98 8.93
N LYS A 698 3.27 -6.83 9.40
CA LYS A 698 3.31 -6.41 10.81
C LYS A 698 4.05 -7.34 11.77
N GLU A 699 4.77 -8.32 11.23
CA GLU A 699 5.57 -9.27 12.01
C GLU A 699 6.98 -8.71 12.25
N PHE A 700 7.62 -8.23 11.17
CA PHE A 700 8.95 -7.68 11.21
C PHE A 700 8.93 -6.17 11.45
N ARG A 701 9.22 -5.79 12.69
CA ARG A 701 9.37 -4.41 13.12
C ARG A 701 10.59 -4.25 14.00
N THR A 702 11.30 -3.14 13.85
CA THR A 702 12.42 -2.80 14.74
C THR A 702 11.91 -2.36 16.10
N ARG A 703 12.79 -2.35 17.11
CA ARG A 703 12.55 -1.57 18.33
C ARG A 703 12.40 -0.09 18.01
N MET A 704 11.67 0.60 18.87
CA MET A 704 11.48 2.04 18.79
C MET A 704 12.66 2.77 19.42
N VAL A 705 13.27 3.68 18.67
CA VAL A 705 14.34 4.56 19.15
C VAL A 705 13.72 5.90 19.54
N MET A 706 13.69 6.21 20.83
CA MET A 706 13.04 7.41 21.37
C MET A 706 13.90 8.67 21.22
N ASN A 707 13.25 9.82 21.02
CA ASN A 707 13.86 11.15 21.03
C ASN A 707 15.03 11.35 20.04
N ASN A 708 15.08 10.57 18.95
CA ASN A 708 16.07 10.71 17.91
C ASN A 708 15.43 10.55 16.53
N GLY A 709 15.09 11.67 15.90
CA GLY A 709 14.58 11.72 14.52
C GLY A 709 15.68 12.00 13.49
N LEU A 710 16.93 12.25 13.91
CA LEU A 710 18.02 12.66 13.03
C LEU A 710 18.84 11.47 12.53
N ASN A 711 19.26 10.59 13.45
CA ASN A 711 20.11 9.44 13.14
C ASN A 711 19.87 8.26 14.08
N PRO A 712 18.64 7.74 14.17
CA PRO A 712 18.36 6.57 14.98
C PRO A 712 19.14 5.35 14.45
N ALA A 713 19.83 4.65 15.35
CA ALA A 713 20.43 3.35 15.09
C ALA A 713 19.53 2.27 15.69
N TYR A 714 19.06 1.35 14.85
CA TYR A 714 18.19 0.25 15.23
C TYR A 714 19.00 -1.01 15.55
N ASN A 715 20.02 -1.31 14.72
CA ASN A 715 20.92 -2.48 14.84
C ASN A 715 20.17 -3.78 15.19
N GLU A 716 19.10 -4.07 14.47
CA GLU A 716 18.28 -5.26 14.70
C GLU A 716 18.85 -6.49 14.00
N GLU A 717 18.39 -7.66 14.44
CA GLU A 717 18.65 -8.91 13.73
C GLU A 717 18.00 -8.90 12.34
N PRO A 718 18.59 -9.61 11.36
CA PRO A 718 18.04 -9.70 10.02
C PRO A 718 16.63 -10.27 10.04
N PHE A 719 15.67 -9.55 9.46
CA PHE A 719 14.34 -10.08 9.15
C PHE A 719 14.47 -11.07 7.99
N VAL A 720 13.99 -12.31 8.16
CA VAL A 720 14.22 -13.40 7.19
C VAL A 720 12.90 -13.87 6.58
N PHE A 721 12.70 -13.56 5.30
CA PHE A 721 11.68 -14.14 4.44
C PHE A 721 12.23 -15.42 3.83
N ARG A 722 12.14 -16.53 4.59
CA ARG A 722 12.82 -17.80 4.27
C ARG A 722 12.40 -18.37 2.92
N LYS A 723 11.12 -18.34 2.60
CA LYS A 723 10.52 -19.01 1.46
C LYS A 723 9.59 -18.05 0.73
N VAL A 724 10.12 -17.42 -0.33
CA VAL A 724 9.36 -16.62 -1.29
C VAL A 724 9.12 -17.48 -2.53
N ILE A 725 7.92 -18.01 -2.65
CA ILE A 725 7.47 -18.91 -3.72
C ILE A 725 7.56 -18.21 -5.07
N LEU A 726 7.11 -16.95 -5.15
CA LEU A 726 6.97 -16.23 -6.41
C LEU A 726 7.60 -14.83 -6.34
N PRO A 727 8.93 -14.73 -6.51
CA PRO A 727 9.65 -13.45 -6.40
C PRO A 727 9.17 -12.39 -7.41
N ASP A 728 8.83 -12.78 -8.63
CA ASP A 728 8.44 -11.85 -9.71
C ASP A 728 7.18 -11.04 -9.38
N LEU A 729 6.29 -11.60 -8.55
CA LEU A 729 5.05 -10.94 -8.15
C LEU A 729 5.18 -10.25 -6.79
N ALA A 730 6.20 -10.61 -6.02
CA ALA A 730 6.42 -10.15 -4.67
C ALA A 730 7.05 -8.75 -4.63
N VAL A 731 6.66 -8.00 -3.61
CA VAL A 731 7.06 -6.62 -3.39
C VAL A 731 7.43 -6.43 -1.93
N LEU A 732 8.62 -5.88 -1.69
CA LEU A 732 9.12 -5.52 -0.38
C LEU A 732 8.71 -4.08 -0.06
N ARG A 733 8.15 -3.86 1.13
CA ARG A 733 7.79 -2.53 1.62
C ARG A 733 8.59 -2.22 2.89
N ILE A 734 9.34 -1.12 2.87
CA ILE A 734 10.03 -0.60 4.04
C ILE A 734 9.31 0.69 4.44
N ALA A 735 8.78 0.75 5.65
CA ALA A 735 7.99 1.88 6.14
C ALA A 735 8.48 2.34 7.51
N VAL A 736 8.57 3.65 7.69
CA VAL A 736 9.01 4.28 8.94
C VAL A 736 7.83 4.96 9.60
N TYR A 737 7.64 4.67 10.87
CA TYR A 737 6.55 5.20 11.70
C TYR A 737 7.10 5.98 12.89
N ASP A 738 6.32 6.96 13.35
CA ASP A 738 6.58 7.67 14.60
C ASP A 738 6.01 6.96 15.84
N ASP A 739 6.21 7.56 17.01
CA ASP A 739 5.69 7.09 18.29
C ASP A 739 4.15 7.09 18.40
N ASN A 740 3.45 7.82 17.52
CA ASN A 740 1.99 7.84 17.42
C ASN A 740 1.46 6.87 16.34
N ASN A 741 2.32 6.04 15.75
CA ASN A 741 2.05 5.18 14.59
C ASN A 741 1.62 5.96 13.33
N LYS A 742 2.03 7.23 13.21
CA LYS A 742 1.90 7.99 11.97
C LYS A 742 3.03 7.62 11.03
N LEU A 743 2.71 7.40 9.75
CA LEU A 743 3.70 7.15 8.73
C LEU A 743 4.54 8.42 8.48
N ILE A 744 5.86 8.28 8.57
CA ILE A 744 6.82 9.32 8.18
C ILE A 744 7.12 9.22 6.70
N GLY A 745 7.41 8.00 6.24
CA GLY A 745 7.71 7.71 4.85
C GLY A 745 7.82 6.21 4.61
N GLN A 746 7.67 5.82 3.36
CA GLN A 746 7.65 4.43 2.94
C GLN A 746 8.33 4.26 1.57
N ARG A 747 8.84 3.07 1.28
CA ARG A 747 9.39 2.72 -0.03
C ARG A 747 8.96 1.32 -0.41
N ILE A 748 8.57 1.18 -1.68
CA ILE A 748 8.08 -0.06 -2.28
C ILE A 748 9.09 -0.50 -3.33
N LEU A 749 9.57 -1.73 -3.18
CA LEU A 749 10.66 -2.31 -3.95
C LEU A 749 10.20 -3.68 -4.46
N PRO A 750 9.85 -3.82 -5.74
CA PRO A 750 9.61 -5.12 -6.36
C PRO A 750 10.84 -6.00 -6.16
N LEU A 751 10.63 -7.29 -5.85
CA LEU A 751 11.74 -8.24 -5.76
C LEU A 751 12.38 -8.47 -7.14
N ASP A 752 11.59 -8.32 -8.19
CA ASP A 752 12.08 -8.17 -9.56
C ASP A 752 12.87 -6.86 -9.71
N GLY A 753 14.17 -6.98 -9.93
CA GLY A 753 15.09 -5.85 -10.05
C GLY A 753 15.71 -5.34 -8.73
N LEU A 754 15.35 -5.90 -7.58
CA LEU A 754 15.98 -5.58 -6.29
C LEU A 754 17.45 -6.01 -6.26
N GLN A 755 18.34 -5.13 -5.81
CA GLN A 755 19.77 -5.43 -5.67
C GLN A 755 20.12 -5.82 -4.22
N ALA A 756 20.98 -6.83 -4.07
CA ALA A 756 21.52 -7.25 -2.77
C ALA A 756 22.60 -6.28 -2.25
N GLY A 757 22.98 -6.43 -0.98
CA GLY A 757 24.03 -5.69 -0.29
C GLY A 757 23.55 -4.54 0.61
N TYR A 758 24.49 -3.72 1.04
CA TYR A 758 24.28 -2.51 1.84
C TYR A 758 23.74 -1.39 0.95
N ARG A 759 22.51 -0.95 1.23
CA ARG A 759 21.76 0.00 0.42
C ARG A 759 21.17 1.12 1.29
N HIS A 760 21.16 2.31 0.72
CA HIS A 760 20.36 3.42 1.25
C HIS A 760 19.02 3.46 0.52
N ILE A 761 17.94 3.48 1.29
CA ILE A 761 16.57 3.50 0.81
C ILE A 761 16.00 4.89 1.05
N SER A 762 15.91 5.70 0.00
CA SER A 762 15.24 7.01 0.04
C SER A 762 13.73 6.81 0.18
N LEU A 763 13.16 7.38 1.24
CA LEU A 763 11.73 7.23 1.54
C LEU A 763 10.87 8.13 0.65
N ARG A 764 9.63 7.71 0.45
CA ARG A 764 8.57 8.44 -0.24
C ARG A 764 7.43 8.74 0.72
N ASN A 765 6.59 9.72 0.39
CA ASN A 765 5.36 9.97 1.14
C ASN A 765 4.27 8.94 0.79
N GLU A 766 3.06 9.13 1.32
CA GLU A 766 1.90 8.26 1.05
C GLU A 766 1.48 8.27 -0.43
N GLY A 767 1.68 9.39 -1.14
CA GLY A 767 1.42 9.56 -2.57
C GLY A 767 2.58 9.14 -3.49
N ASN A 768 3.53 8.35 -2.97
CA ASN A 768 4.75 7.91 -3.66
C ASN A 768 5.64 9.04 -4.23
N LYS A 769 5.51 10.28 -3.71
CA LYS A 769 6.41 11.40 -4.03
C LYS A 769 7.70 11.31 -3.20
N PRO A 770 8.86 11.65 -3.77
CA PRO A 770 10.15 11.50 -3.08
C PRO A 770 10.27 12.46 -1.90
N LEU A 771 10.72 11.97 -0.74
CA LEU A 771 11.14 12.81 0.38
C LEU A 771 12.64 13.09 0.22
N SER A 772 13.05 14.36 0.38
CA SER A 772 14.45 14.75 0.12
C SER A 772 15.42 14.10 1.11
N LEU A 773 15.25 14.28 2.41
CA LEU A 773 16.23 13.83 3.41
C LEU A 773 15.99 12.42 4.02
N PRO A 774 14.76 12.00 4.34
CA PRO A 774 14.50 10.74 5.04
C PRO A 774 15.02 9.52 4.28
N THR A 775 16.00 8.83 4.86
CA THR A 775 16.64 7.64 4.28
C THR A 775 16.82 6.56 5.33
N VAL A 776 16.79 5.29 4.91
CA VAL A 776 17.05 4.11 5.76
C VAL A 776 18.25 3.37 5.21
N PHE A 777 19.20 2.99 6.07
CA PHE A 777 20.34 2.16 5.70
C PHE A 777 20.10 0.72 6.14
N CYS A 778 20.11 -0.20 5.18
CA CYS A 778 19.86 -1.62 5.42
C CYS A 778 20.79 -2.50 4.57
N GLN A 779 20.95 -3.76 4.98
CA GLN A 779 21.54 -4.80 4.15
C GLN A 779 20.45 -5.73 3.66
N ILE A 780 20.39 -5.92 2.34
CA ILE A 780 19.46 -6.81 1.67
C ILE A 780 20.24 -8.03 1.20
N ILE A 781 19.85 -9.22 1.64
CA ILE A 781 20.46 -10.48 1.23
C ILE A 781 19.43 -11.25 0.40
N LEU A 782 19.79 -11.54 -0.85
CA LEU A 782 18.97 -12.30 -1.78
C LEU A 782 19.68 -13.59 -2.12
N LYS A 783 19.00 -14.72 -1.96
CA LYS A 783 19.53 -16.06 -2.25
C LYS A 783 18.47 -16.88 -2.96
N THR A 784 18.90 -17.90 -3.70
CA THR A 784 17.99 -18.94 -4.20
C THR A 784 17.52 -19.79 -3.02
N TYR A 785 16.22 -20.03 -2.93
CA TYR A 785 15.68 -20.92 -1.89
C TYR A 785 16.10 -22.35 -2.18
N VAL A 786 16.74 -22.99 -1.20
CA VAL A 786 17.11 -24.40 -1.24
C VAL A 786 16.34 -25.14 -0.15
N PRO A 787 15.52 -26.15 -0.50
CA PRO A 787 14.82 -26.95 0.50
C PRO A 787 15.77 -27.67 1.46
N ASP A 788 15.35 -27.81 2.72
CA ASP A 788 16.14 -28.51 3.75
C ASP A 788 16.46 -29.95 3.31
N GLY A 789 17.73 -30.34 3.47
CA GLY A 789 18.25 -31.65 3.05
C GLY A 789 18.85 -31.71 1.64
N PHE A 790 18.62 -30.70 0.79
CA PHE A 790 19.20 -30.64 -0.56
C PHE A 790 20.45 -29.77 -0.66
N GLY A 791 20.88 -29.11 0.42
CA GLY A 791 22.07 -28.22 0.41
C GLY A 791 23.32 -28.89 -0.14
N ALA A 792 23.63 -30.12 0.30
CA ALA A 792 24.81 -30.85 -0.19
C ALA A 792 24.76 -31.18 -1.69
N ILE A 793 23.55 -31.36 -2.25
CA ILE A 793 23.37 -31.61 -3.69
C ILE A 793 23.60 -30.31 -4.46
N VAL A 794 23.04 -29.19 -3.99
CA VAL A 794 23.24 -27.88 -4.61
C VAL A 794 24.71 -27.47 -4.58
N ASP A 795 25.40 -27.68 -3.47
CA ASP A 795 26.84 -27.42 -3.35
C ASP A 795 27.64 -28.26 -4.36
N ALA A 796 27.30 -29.54 -4.51
CA ALA A 796 27.93 -30.43 -5.49
C ALA A 796 27.65 -30.00 -6.94
N LEU A 797 26.45 -29.48 -7.24
CA LEU A 797 26.10 -28.96 -8.57
C LEU A 797 26.78 -27.61 -8.87
N SER A 798 27.01 -26.78 -7.85
CA SER A 798 27.66 -25.48 -8.00
C SER A 798 29.16 -25.58 -8.32
N ASP A 799 29.85 -26.59 -7.73
CA ASP A 799 31.26 -26.87 -8.00
C ASP A 799 31.51 -28.39 -8.08
N PRO A 800 31.18 -29.02 -9.23
CA PRO A 800 31.30 -30.46 -9.38
C PRO A 800 32.76 -30.91 -9.35
N LYS A 801 33.70 -30.07 -9.80
CA LYS A 801 35.14 -30.39 -9.78
C LYS A 801 35.64 -30.51 -8.35
N LYS A 802 35.36 -29.54 -7.49
CA LYS A 802 35.76 -29.59 -6.08
C LYS A 802 35.12 -30.77 -5.34
N PHE A 803 33.85 -31.07 -5.60
CA PHE A 803 33.18 -32.23 -5.02
C PHE A 803 33.87 -33.54 -5.45
N LEU A 804 34.13 -33.71 -6.75
CA LEU A 804 34.85 -34.87 -7.27
C LEU A 804 36.27 -34.97 -6.72
N THR A 805 37.02 -33.87 -6.65
CA THR A 805 38.38 -33.87 -6.09
C THR A 805 38.39 -34.20 -4.59
N ILE A 806 37.38 -33.80 -3.81
CA ILE A 806 37.26 -34.20 -2.40
C ILE A 806 36.90 -35.69 -2.31
N ALA A 807 36.03 -36.19 -3.19
CA ALA A 807 35.69 -37.61 -3.26
C ALA A 807 36.90 -38.47 -3.66
N GLU A 808 37.67 -38.02 -4.65
CA GLU A 808 38.93 -38.62 -5.10
C GLU A 808 39.98 -38.58 -3.99
N LYS A 809 40.20 -37.42 -3.34
CA LYS A 809 41.12 -37.33 -2.19
C LYS A 809 40.70 -38.25 -1.04
N ARG A 810 39.40 -38.40 -0.77
CA ARG A 810 38.91 -39.37 0.21
C ARG A 810 39.17 -40.81 -0.24
N ALA A 811 38.94 -41.12 -1.52
CA ALA A 811 39.23 -42.44 -2.09
C ALA A 811 40.74 -42.75 -2.05
N ASP A 812 41.60 -41.78 -2.36
CA ASP A 812 43.06 -41.89 -2.30
C ASP A 812 43.56 -42.01 -0.86
N GLN A 813 42.97 -41.27 0.09
CA GLN A 813 43.25 -41.43 1.52
C GLN A 813 42.80 -42.81 2.03
N MET A 814 41.64 -43.31 1.58
CA MET A 814 41.17 -44.66 1.90
C MET A 814 42.13 -45.72 1.32
N LYS A 815 42.61 -45.52 0.08
CA LYS A 815 43.59 -46.38 -0.58
C LYS A 815 44.96 -46.34 0.11
N ALA A 816 45.40 -45.17 0.57
CA ALA A 816 46.64 -44.99 1.33
C ALA A 816 46.58 -45.62 2.73
N LEU A 817 45.38 -45.76 3.30
CA LEU A 817 45.10 -46.52 4.53
C LEU A 817 44.95 -48.03 4.27
N GLY A 818 45.17 -48.49 3.03
CA GLY A 818 45.12 -49.91 2.64
C GLY A 818 43.71 -50.48 2.46
N ILE A 819 42.69 -49.62 2.37
CA ILE A 819 41.29 -50.02 2.14
C ILE A 819 41.04 -49.89 0.63
N ASP A 820 41.01 -51.01 -0.09
CA ASP A 820 40.74 -51.02 -1.52
C ASP A 820 39.21 -50.97 -1.76
N THR A 821 38.75 -50.46 -2.90
CA THR A 821 37.29 -50.32 -3.16
C THR A 821 36.53 -51.65 -3.13
N ASN A 822 37.26 -52.76 -3.26
CA ASN A 822 36.73 -54.13 -3.14
C ASN A 822 36.42 -54.55 -1.68
N ASP A 823 36.97 -53.86 -0.68
CA ASP A 823 36.79 -54.17 0.76
C ASP A 823 35.51 -53.52 1.35
N ILE A 824 34.78 -52.71 0.57
CA ILE A 824 33.60 -51.92 1.00
C ILE A 824 32.27 -52.52 0.45
N ALA A 825 32.30 -53.66 -0.24
CA ALA A 825 31.17 -54.24 -0.98
C ALA A 825 29.92 -54.61 -0.15
N ASP A 826 30.00 -54.66 1.19
CA ASP A 826 28.92 -55.13 2.07
C ASP A 826 28.04 -53.99 2.68
N VAL A 827 28.21 -52.73 2.27
CA VAL A 827 27.35 -51.61 2.71
C VAL A 827 26.17 -51.44 1.74
N PRO A 828 24.89 -51.50 2.17
CA PRO A 828 23.76 -51.38 1.25
C PRO A 828 23.64 -49.94 0.69
N SER A 829 24.01 -49.75 -0.57
CA SER A 829 23.72 -48.53 -1.34
C SER A 829 22.30 -48.60 -1.91
N GLY A 830 21.45 -47.64 -1.55
CA GLY A 830 20.13 -47.48 -2.16
C GLY A 830 20.20 -46.90 -3.57
N SER A 831 20.45 -47.73 -4.59
CA SER A 831 20.04 -47.52 -5.99
C SER A 831 20.25 -48.82 -6.80
N SER A 832 19.38 -49.05 -7.80
CA SER A 832 19.01 -50.38 -8.31
C SER A 832 19.83 -50.95 -9.50
N LYS A 833 20.01 -52.29 -9.46
CA LYS A 833 19.98 -53.34 -10.53
C LYS A 833 21.19 -53.68 -11.47
N ASN A 834 21.43 -55.01 -11.53
CA ASN A 834 22.16 -55.89 -12.47
C ASN A 834 23.70 -55.73 -12.53
N ASP A 835 24.57 -56.74 -12.34
CA ASP A 835 24.56 -58.12 -12.87
C ASP A 835 25.41 -59.13 -12.04
N LYS A 836 25.25 -60.43 -12.33
CA LYS A 836 25.80 -61.62 -11.63
C LYS A 836 27.32 -61.87 -11.76
N LYS A 837 28.00 -62.25 -10.65
CA LYS A 837 28.69 -63.57 -10.39
C LYS A 837 29.83 -63.49 -9.33
N GLY A 838 29.63 -64.17 -8.19
CA GLY A 838 30.50 -65.27 -7.72
C GLY A 838 31.82 -65.02 -6.93
N LYS A 839 31.76 -65.39 -5.63
CA LYS A 839 32.79 -66.01 -4.74
C LYS A 839 33.83 -65.13 -3.98
N GLY A 840 33.60 -64.94 -2.67
CA GLY A 840 34.30 -65.73 -1.62
C GLY A 840 35.34 -65.06 -0.68
N LYS A 841 34.89 -64.73 0.55
CA LYS A 841 35.52 -64.84 1.90
C LYS A 841 36.77 -64.01 2.29
N GLY A 842 36.63 -63.18 3.35
CA GLY A 842 37.31 -63.46 4.64
C GLY A 842 38.02 -62.33 5.43
N ASP A 843 37.26 -61.66 6.31
CA ASP A 843 37.55 -61.30 7.73
C ASP A 843 38.60 -60.24 8.19
N THR A 844 38.04 -59.28 8.97
CA THR A 844 38.46 -58.77 10.32
C THR A 844 39.23 -57.45 10.54
N MET A 845 38.51 -56.59 11.30
CA MET A 845 38.91 -55.79 12.49
C MET A 845 39.37 -54.33 12.34
N LYS A 846 38.45 -53.42 12.70
CA LYS A 846 38.70 -52.06 13.20
C LYS A 846 39.01 -52.09 14.70
N VAL A 847 40.10 -51.44 15.09
CA VAL A 847 40.34 -50.90 16.44
C VAL A 847 39.99 -49.42 16.44
N SER A 848 39.22 -49.03 17.45
CA SER A 848 38.80 -47.68 17.79
C SER A 848 39.82 -46.97 18.67
N VAL A 849 40.15 -45.70 18.38
CA VAL A 849 40.66 -44.74 19.37
C VAL A 849 39.91 -43.40 19.25
N THR A 850 39.63 -42.89 20.43
CA THR A 850 38.81 -41.81 20.97
C THR A 850 39.27 -40.38 20.63
N GLN A 851 38.35 -39.41 20.70
CA GLN A 851 38.47 -38.07 21.33
C GLN A 851 37.03 -37.57 21.63
N GLN A 852 36.52 -37.55 22.87
CA GLN A 852 36.66 -36.61 24.00
C GLN A 852 36.14 -35.17 23.79
N ALA A 853 35.00 -34.87 24.44
CA ALA A 853 34.65 -33.62 25.14
C ALA A 853 33.28 -33.87 25.86
N SER A 854 33.25 -34.35 27.11
CA SER A 854 33.21 -33.61 28.39
C SER A 854 32.04 -32.64 28.56
N SER A 855 31.00 -33.09 29.29
CA SER A 855 30.05 -32.24 30.01
C SER A 855 29.89 -32.80 31.43
N GLU A 856 30.31 -32.02 32.43
CA GLU A 856 30.12 -32.31 33.85
C GLU A 856 28.73 -31.86 34.35
N MET A 857 28.15 -32.66 35.24
CA MET A 857 26.99 -32.33 36.08
C MET A 857 27.44 -32.31 37.55
N ALA A 858 27.00 -31.31 38.32
CA ALA A 858 26.82 -31.34 39.77
C ALA A 858 25.60 -30.45 40.09
N GLN A 859 24.43 -30.97 40.46
CA GLN A 859 23.96 -31.51 41.75
C GLN A 859 23.44 -30.46 42.76
N THR A 860 22.22 -30.76 43.27
CA THR A 860 21.57 -30.38 44.55
C THR A 860 20.99 -28.95 44.67
N SER A 861 19.83 -28.68 45.29
CA SER A 861 19.08 -29.34 46.38
C SER A 861 17.63 -28.80 46.53
N ASN A 862 16.71 -29.66 47.00
CA ASN A 862 15.59 -29.50 47.98
C ASN A 862 14.67 -28.24 47.94
N SER A 863 13.36 -28.24 48.21
CA SER A 863 12.43 -29.10 48.97
C SER A 863 11.00 -28.51 48.86
N ILE A 864 9.94 -29.31 49.06
CA ILE A 864 8.86 -29.12 50.06
C ILE A 864 7.61 -29.98 49.75
N ASN A 865 7.34 -30.87 50.71
CA ASN A 865 6.10 -31.44 51.27
C ASN A 865 4.93 -31.95 50.40
N ASN A 866 4.68 -33.25 50.63
CA ASN A 866 3.41 -33.95 50.53
C ASN A 866 2.30 -33.29 51.37
N ASN A 867 1.07 -33.32 50.85
CA ASN A 867 -0.08 -33.70 51.66
C ASN A 867 -1.10 -34.47 50.81
N THR A 868 -1.47 -35.64 51.32
CA THR A 868 -2.49 -36.58 50.85
C THR A 868 -3.90 -36.07 51.09
N THR A 869 -4.75 -36.16 50.07
CA THR A 869 -6.17 -36.55 50.19
C THR A 869 -6.63 -37.16 48.88
N GLU A 870 -6.86 -38.47 48.88
CA GLU A 870 -7.63 -39.15 47.84
C GLU A 870 -9.06 -38.61 47.80
N THR A 871 -9.45 -38.04 46.66
CA THR A 871 -10.83 -38.07 46.21
C THR A 871 -10.81 -38.30 44.70
N LYS A 872 -11.36 -39.44 44.29
CA LYS A 872 -11.58 -39.82 42.90
C LYS A 872 -12.32 -38.67 42.16
N ARG A 873 -11.60 -37.92 41.34
CA ARG A 873 -12.13 -37.12 40.23
C ARG A 873 -11.19 -37.32 39.06
N ASP A 874 -11.76 -37.70 37.93
CA ASP A 874 -11.05 -38.00 36.68
C ASP A 874 -9.96 -36.96 36.39
N THR A 875 -8.69 -37.37 36.44
CA THR A 875 -7.56 -36.54 36.08
C THR A 875 -7.53 -36.32 34.58
N ALA A 876 -8.18 -35.25 34.12
CA ALA A 876 -7.85 -34.64 32.83
C ALA A 876 -6.38 -34.20 32.88
N LEU A 877 -5.58 -34.58 31.87
CA LEU A 877 -4.15 -34.24 31.76
C LEU A 877 -3.89 -32.72 31.66
N VAL A 878 -4.93 -31.94 31.39
CA VAL A 878 -4.88 -30.48 31.25
C VAL A 878 -6.10 -29.86 31.98
N PRO A 879 -5.91 -28.82 32.82
CA PRO A 879 -7.00 -28.26 33.62
C PRO A 879 -8.02 -27.49 32.77
N ASN A 880 -9.31 -27.71 33.05
CA ASN A 880 -10.42 -26.98 32.45
C ASN A 880 -10.54 -25.56 33.03
N VAL A 881 -10.88 -24.58 32.18
CA VAL A 881 -10.98 -23.15 32.55
C VAL A 881 -12.43 -22.71 32.50
N SER A 882 -12.88 -21.97 33.52
CA SER A 882 -14.23 -21.43 33.62
C SER A 882 -14.33 -19.99 33.11
N ILE A 883 -15.55 -19.50 32.86
CA ILE A 883 -15.78 -18.11 32.43
C ILE A 883 -15.35 -17.11 33.52
N ASP A 884 -15.47 -17.47 34.79
CA ASP A 884 -15.06 -16.61 35.90
C ASP A 884 -13.54 -16.49 36.00
N ASP A 885 -12.80 -17.55 35.67
CA ASP A 885 -11.34 -17.50 35.57
C ASP A 885 -10.89 -16.54 34.46
N LEU A 886 -11.58 -16.54 33.31
CA LEU A 886 -11.32 -15.62 32.21
C LEU A 886 -11.59 -14.16 32.60
N LYS A 887 -12.63 -13.90 33.40
CA LYS A 887 -12.93 -12.54 33.91
C LYS A 887 -11.92 -12.05 34.94
N GLN A 888 -11.24 -12.95 35.65
CA GLN A 888 -10.18 -12.61 36.60
C GLN A 888 -8.83 -12.34 35.92
N MET A 889 -8.69 -12.65 34.62
CA MET A 889 -7.46 -12.38 33.90
C MET A 889 -7.14 -10.89 33.86
N LYS A 890 -5.86 -10.55 34.09
CA LYS A 890 -5.36 -9.18 34.15
C LYS A 890 -5.71 -8.35 32.91
N THR A 891 -5.82 -8.99 31.74
CA THR A 891 -6.21 -8.38 30.46
C THR A 891 -7.68 -7.96 30.45
N TYR A 892 -8.59 -8.82 30.89
CA TYR A 892 -10.02 -8.50 31.01
C TYR A 892 -10.28 -7.40 32.06
N LEU A 893 -9.63 -7.47 33.22
CA LEU A 893 -9.74 -6.44 34.26
C LEU A 893 -9.25 -5.06 33.79
N LYS A 894 -8.22 -5.01 32.93
CA LYS A 894 -7.75 -3.77 32.31
C LYS A 894 -8.78 -3.19 31.34
N LEU A 895 -9.46 -4.04 30.56
CA LEU A 895 -10.53 -3.64 29.65
C LEU A 895 -11.68 -2.99 30.42
N ILE A 896 -12.15 -3.61 31.50
CA ILE A 896 -13.21 -3.06 32.35
C ILE A 896 -12.82 -1.70 32.95
N LYS A 897 -11.57 -1.56 33.45
CA LYS A 897 -11.07 -0.28 33.98
C LYS A 897 -11.01 0.82 32.90
N LYS A 898 -10.66 0.46 31.66
CA LYS A 898 -10.64 1.38 30.52
C LYS A 898 -12.05 1.87 30.18
N GLN A 899 -12.99 0.93 30.04
CA GLN A 899 -14.39 1.22 29.74
C GLN A 899 -15.05 2.11 30.81
N GLN A 900 -14.76 1.89 32.09
CA GLN A 900 -15.22 2.77 33.18
C GLN A 900 -14.68 4.20 33.04
N LYS A 901 -13.43 4.38 32.61
CA LYS A 901 -12.82 5.69 32.41
C LYS A 901 -13.45 6.43 31.22
N GLU A 902 -13.77 5.71 30.15
CA GLU A 902 -14.46 6.25 28.96
C GLU A 902 -15.86 6.75 29.34
N LEU A 903 -16.66 5.93 30.02
CA LEU A 903 -18.01 6.31 30.46
C LEU A 903 -18.00 7.53 31.39
N ASN A 904 -17.05 7.59 32.33
CA ASN A 904 -16.90 8.73 33.22
C ASN A 904 -16.50 10.02 32.46
N THR A 905 -15.75 9.90 31.36
CA THR A 905 -15.36 11.03 30.53
C THR A 905 -16.54 11.52 29.70
N LEU A 906 -17.33 10.61 29.14
CA LEU A 906 -18.55 10.94 28.42
C LEU A 906 -19.56 11.68 29.31
N LYS A 907 -19.81 11.18 30.53
CA LYS A 907 -20.69 11.85 31.49
C LYS A 907 -20.22 13.25 31.86
N LYS A 908 -18.90 13.45 31.98
CA LYS A 908 -18.33 14.79 32.19
C LYS A 908 -18.53 15.71 31.00
N LYS A 909 -18.47 15.19 29.77
CA LYS A 909 -18.77 15.94 28.55
C LYS A 909 -20.25 16.35 28.53
N HIS A 910 -21.17 15.40 28.71
CA HIS A 910 -22.61 15.65 28.75
C HIS A 910 -23.00 16.69 29.78
N SER A 911 -22.40 16.65 30.99
CA SER A 911 -22.62 17.67 32.01
C SER A 911 -22.11 19.07 31.61
N LYS A 912 -21.00 19.17 30.88
CA LYS A 912 -20.52 20.45 30.36
C LYS A 912 -21.45 21.01 29.28
N ASP A 913 -21.93 20.15 28.39
CA ASP A 913 -22.81 20.55 27.29
C ASP A 913 -24.18 21.02 27.81
N GLN A 914 -24.75 20.32 28.81
CA GLN A 914 -25.95 20.76 29.52
C GLN A 914 -25.76 22.14 30.19
N ASN A 915 -24.65 22.33 30.90
CA ASN A 915 -24.34 23.61 31.56
C ASN A 915 -24.12 24.76 30.55
N ALA A 916 -23.53 24.47 29.40
CA ALA A 916 -23.32 25.45 28.34
C ALA A 916 -24.64 25.89 27.70
N MET A 917 -25.52 24.93 27.39
CA MET A 917 -26.85 25.21 26.83
C MET A 917 -27.71 26.02 27.81
N GLN A 918 -27.73 25.63 29.10
CA GLN A 918 -28.48 26.37 30.12
C GLN A 918 -28.01 27.83 30.25
N LYS A 919 -26.69 28.08 30.18
CA LYS A 919 -26.14 29.45 30.18
C LYS A 919 -26.53 30.23 28.94
N ALA A 920 -26.52 29.59 27.78
CA ALA A 920 -26.91 30.22 26.52
C ALA A 920 -28.40 30.60 26.52
N HIS A 921 -29.28 29.68 26.96
CA HIS A 921 -30.72 29.93 27.11
C HIS A 921 -30.99 31.09 28.08
N CYS A 922 -30.35 31.12 29.25
CA CYS A 922 -30.47 32.22 30.22
C CYS A 922 -30.04 33.56 29.60
N THR A 923 -28.88 33.60 28.96
CA THR A 923 -28.34 34.82 28.33
C THR A 923 -29.26 35.35 27.21
N GLN A 924 -29.90 34.45 26.46
CA GLN A 924 -30.82 34.83 25.39
C GLN A 924 -32.11 35.44 25.94
N VAL A 925 -32.66 34.89 27.02
CA VAL A 925 -33.82 35.46 27.72
C VAL A 925 -33.48 36.82 28.31
N ASP A 926 -32.33 36.95 28.99
CA ASP A 926 -31.88 38.21 29.61
C ASP A 926 -31.72 39.33 28.57
N LYS A 927 -31.16 39.03 27.39
CA LYS A 927 -31.03 39.99 26.28
C LYS A 927 -32.39 40.46 25.77
N MET A 928 -33.36 39.55 25.63
CA MET A 928 -34.70 39.92 25.17
C MET A 928 -35.43 40.80 26.18
N VAL A 929 -35.32 40.50 27.48
CA VAL A 929 -35.89 41.33 28.54
C VAL A 929 -35.27 42.73 28.53
N SER A 930 -33.93 42.82 28.44
CA SER A 930 -33.23 44.11 28.38
C SER A 930 -33.59 44.95 27.15
N LEU A 931 -33.80 44.33 25.98
CA LEU A 931 -34.21 45.02 24.76
C LEU A 931 -35.62 45.61 24.89
N HIS A 932 -36.57 44.83 25.42
CA HIS A 932 -37.92 45.31 25.65
C HIS A 932 -37.96 46.50 26.61
N GLU A 933 -37.19 46.47 27.70
CA GLU A 933 -37.13 47.56 28.66
C GLU A 933 -36.53 48.85 28.06
N LYS A 934 -35.54 48.72 27.16
CA LYS A 934 -34.99 49.84 26.39
C LYS A 934 -35.99 50.45 25.40
N GLU A 935 -36.76 49.62 24.70
CA GLU A 935 -37.78 50.09 23.76
C GLU A 935 -38.94 50.78 24.50
N LYS A 936 -39.40 50.19 25.60
CA LYS A 936 -40.43 50.78 26.48
C LYS A 936 -40.00 52.15 26.99
N THR A 937 -38.80 52.27 27.57
CA THR A 937 -38.28 53.56 28.07
C THR A 937 -38.07 54.60 26.97
N THR A 938 -37.81 54.17 25.73
CA THR A 938 -37.67 55.07 24.58
C THR A 938 -39.04 55.66 24.17
N LEU A 939 -40.09 54.83 24.14
CA LEU A 939 -41.46 55.27 23.88
C LEU A 939 -41.96 56.25 24.95
N GLU A 940 -41.68 55.96 26.23
CA GLU A 940 -42.02 56.85 27.35
C GLU A 940 -41.31 58.22 27.24
N LYS A 941 -40.01 58.25 26.89
CA LYS A 941 -39.25 59.50 26.69
C LYS A 941 -39.72 60.30 25.47
N LEU A 942 -40.14 59.62 24.40
CA LEU A 942 -40.69 60.28 23.20
C LEU A 942 -42.03 60.94 23.51
N LEU A 943 -42.88 60.29 24.31
CA LEU A 943 -44.14 60.86 24.79
C LEU A 943 -43.88 62.09 25.67
N GLU A 944 -42.94 62.02 26.60
CA GLU A 944 -42.61 63.16 27.48
C GLU A 944 -42.13 64.39 26.68
N LYS A 945 -41.30 64.17 25.65
CA LYS A 945 -40.85 65.23 24.72
C LYS A 945 -42.01 65.79 23.87
N ALA A 946 -42.96 64.95 23.45
CA ALA A 946 -44.12 65.36 22.68
C ALA A 946 -45.10 66.20 23.51
N ILE A 947 -45.31 65.84 24.78
CA ILE A 947 -46.15 66.59 25.73
C ILE A 947 -45.57 67.98 25.97
N LYS A 948 -44.24 68.09 26.20
CA LYS A 948 -43.54 69.38 26.40
C LYS A 948 -43.64 70.35 25.21
N LYS A 949 -43.84 69.86 23.98
CA LYS A 949 -43.96 70.69 22.77
C LYS A 949 -45.37 71.21 22.46
N ARG A 950 -46.42 70.55 22.93
CA ARG A 950 -47.81 70.78 22.46
C ARG A 950 -48.74 71.50 23.45
N GLY A 951 -48.31 71.73 24.69
CA GLY A 951 -49.13 72.34 25.74
C GLY A 951 -50.19 71.38 26.30
N GLU A 952 -50.39 71.41 27.62
CA GLU A 952 -51.07 70.33 28.38
C GLU A 952 -52.54 70.08 28.02
N ASN A 953 -53.22 71.05 27.40
CA ASN A 953 -54.67 71.02 27.20
C ASN A 953 -55.18 70.22 25.99
N ASN A 954 -54.29 69.67 25.14
CA ASN A 954 -54.69 68.84 23.97
C ASN A 954 -53.96 67.48 23.88
N CYS A 955 -53.52 66.92 25.02
CA CYS A 955 -52.57 65.81 25.03
C CYS A 955 -53.12 64.44 25.46
N GLN A 956 -54.44 64.29 25.65
CA GLN A 956 -55.05 63.02 26.07
C GLN A 956 -54.97 61.94 24.99
N GLU A 957 -55.20 62.28 23.71
CA GLU A 957 -55.11 61.32 22.60
C GLU A 957 -53.70 60.76 22.42
N LEU A 958 -52.66 61.61 22.53
CA LEU A 958 -51.25 61.19 22.43
C LEU A 958 -50.80 60.26 23.57
N LYS A 959 -51.32 60.49 24.79
CA LYS A 959 -51.07 59.60 25.93
C LYS A 959 -51.71 58.23 25.70
N LYS A 960 -52.97 58.21 25.25
CA LYS A 960 -53.70 56.97 24.93
C LYS A 960 -53.04 56.19 23.80
N GLU A 961 -52.62 56.86 22.73
CA GLU A 961 -51.92 56.23 21.59
C GLU A 961 -50.57 55.60 22.00
N THR A 962 -49.85 56.24 22.93
CA THR A 962 -48.58 55.68 23.43
C THR A 962 -48.81 54.53 24.40
N GLU A 963 -49.85 54.60 25.22
CA GLU A 963 -50.27 53.51 26.11
C GLU A 963 -50.69 52.27 25.31
N ASP A 964 -51.45 52.44 24.23
CA ASP A 964 -51.81 51.37 23.29
C ASP A 964 -50.57 50.75 22.61
N LYS A 965 -49.57 51.57 22.26
CA LYS A 965 -48.28 51.11 21.71
C LYS A 965 -47.46 50.31 22.72
N ILE A 966 -47.39 50.75 23.98
CA ILE A 966 -46.70 50.02 25.06
C ILE A 966 -47.42 48.72 25.37
N GLN A 967 -48.75 48.71 25.39
CA GLN A 967 -49.55 47.51 25.61
C GLN A 967 -49.34 46.47 24.49
N THR A 968 -49.31 46.93 23.23
CA THR A 968 -49.01 46.08 22.06
C THR A 968 -47.59 45.51 22.14
N LEU A 969 -46.62 46.33 22.54
CA LEU A 969 -45.23 45.89 22.74
C LEU A 969 -45.10 44.82 23.84
N ALA A 970 -45.88 44.94 24.92
CA ALA A 970 -45.92 43.95 26.00
C ALA A 970 -46.57 42.63 25.56
N THR A 971 -47.63 42.68 24.75
CA THR A 971 -48.23 41.47 24.18
C THR A 971 -47.29 40.76 23.20
N ASP A 972 -46.57 41.51 22.38
CA ASP A 972 -45.58 40.97 21.43
C ASP A 972 -44.39 40.33 22.15
N GLN A 973 -43.89 40.96 23.23
CA GLN A 973 -42.84 40.35 24.05
C GLN A 973 -43.31 39.06 24.69
N LYS A 974 -44.55 39.00 25.21
CA LYS A 974 -45.11 37.79 25.81
C LYS A 974 -45.24 36.65 24.81
N ALA A 975 -45.61 36.94 23.56
CA ALA A 975 -45.63 35.96 22.47
C ALA A 975 -44.21 35.45 22.16
N LYS A 976 -43.24 36.36 21.97
CA LYS A 976 -41.84 36.00 21.70
C LYS A 976 -41.20 35.18 22.83
N VAL A 977 -41.50 35.48 24.09
CA VAL A 977 -41.03 34.70 25.25
C VAL A 977 -41.66 33.31 25.28
N LYS A 978 -42.93 33.17 24.89
CA LYS A 978 -43.58 31.85 24.79
C LYS A 978 -42.92 31.00 23.70
N ASP A 979 -42.66 31.59 22.53
CA ASP A 979 -42.03 30.89 21.41
C ASP A 979 -40.59 30.49 21.73
N ILE A 980 -39.80 31.37 22.37
CA ILE A 980 -38.43 31.02 22.77
C ILE A 980 -38.42 29.92 23.83
N THR A 981 -39.37 29.93 24.77
CA THR A 981 -39.43 28.91 25.83
C THR A 981 -39.77 27.54 25.25
N ALA A 982 -40.68 27.50 24.27
CA ALA A 982 -40.98 26.28 23.52
C ALA A 982 -39.75 25.77 22.74
N GLN A 983 -39.01 26.68 22.10
CA GLN A 983 -37.77 26.37 21.38
C GLN A 983 -36.68 25.84 22.33
N HIS A 984 -36.44 26.50 23.48
CA HIS A 984 -35.48 26.06 24.49
C HIS A 984 -35.84 24.69 25.07
N THR A 985 -37.13 24.44 25.31
CA THR A 985 -37.63 23.14 25.79
C THR A 985 -37.40 22.03 24.77
N LYS A 986 -37.61 22.33 23.48
CA LYS A 986 -37.32 21.39 22.38
C LYS A 986 -35.82 21.09 22.28
N GLU A 987 -34.98 22.12 22.24
CA GLU A 987 -33.52 21.98 22.17
C GLU A 987 -32.95 21.19 23.37
N TRP A 988 -33.45 21.45 24.57
CA TRP A 988 -33.07 20.72 25.78
C TRP A 988 -33.47 19.25 25.68
N SER A 989 -34.69 18.96 25.23
CA SER A 989 -35.19 17.58 25.09
C SER A 989 -34.42 16.79 24.05
N GLU A 990 -34.08 17.42 22.91
CA GLU A 990 -33.24 16.84 21.86
C GLU A 990 -31.82 16.55 22.38
N LEU A 991 -31.23 17.46 23.16
CA LEU A 991 -29.91 17.26 23.77
C LEU A 991 -29.90 16.08 24.76
N ILE A 992 -30.90 15.99 25.65
CA ILE A 992 -31.01 14.88 26.62
C ILE A 992 -31.23 13.54 25.90
N SER A 993 -32.05 13.53 24.85
CA SER A 993 -32.27 12.35 24.01
C SER A 993 -30.97 11.90 23.32
N SER A 994 -30.22 12.84 22.74
CA SER A 994 -28.93 12.59 22.11
C SER A 994 -27.90 12.05 23.12
N HIS A 995 -27.75 12.67 24.29
CA HIS A 995 -26.85 12.18 25.35
C HIS A 995 -27.23 10.76 25.82
N SER A 996 -28.53 10.48 25.98
CA SER A 996 -29.01 9.15 26.36
C SER A 996 -28.71 8.10 25.29
N SER A 997 -28.81 8.46 24.01
CA SER A 997 -28.46 7.58 22.88
C SER A 997 -26.95 7.31 22.82
N GLU A 998 -26.12 8.35 22.99
CA GLU A 998 -24.66 8.23 23.02
C GLU A 998 -24.16 7.36 24.20
N GLU A 999 -24.74 7.54 25.40
CA GLU A 999 -24.37 6.71 26.57
C GLU A 999 -24.74 5.24 26.33
N GLN A 1000 -25.86 4.98 25.64
CA GLN A 1000 -26.29 3.63 25.33
C GLN A 1000 -25.40 2.96 24.28
N GLU A 1001 -25.15 3.63 23.14
CA GLU A 1001 -24.27 3.12 22.08
C GLU A 1001 -22.88 2.77 22.61
N MET A 1002 -22.36 3.59 23.54
CA MET A 1002 -21.10 3.31 24.22
C MET A 1002 -21.16 2.04 25.09
N LYS A 1003 -22.26 1.82 25.83
CA LYS A 1003 -22.44 0.61 26.64
C LYS A 1003 -22.60 -0.64 25.78
N ASP A 1004 -23.32 -0.56 24.67
CA ASP A 1004 -23.53 -1.68 23.75
C ASP A 1004 -22.22 -2.07 23.05
N THR A 1005 -21.42 -1.05 22.71
CA THR A 1005 -20.03 -1.24 22.26
C THR A 1005 -19.17 -1.89 23.34
N HIS A 1006 -19.27 -1.45 24.60
CA HIS A 1006 -18.51 -2.02 25.72
C HIS A 1006 -18.86 -3.49 25.97
N VAL A 1007 -20.14 -3.85 25.95
CA VAL A 1007 -20.61 -5.24 26.09
C VAL A 1007 -20.10 -6.11 24.94
N THR A 1008 -20.19 -5.61 23.70
CA THR A 1008 -19.67 -6.34 22.53
C THR A 1008 -18.17 -6.58 22.64
N GLN A 1009 -17.40 -5.57 23.06
CA GLN A 1009 -15.96 -5.70 23.31
C GLN A 1009 -15.64 -6.68 24.44
N GLN A 1010 -16.42 -6.71 25.52
CA GLN A 1010 -16.24 -7.68 26.61
C GLN A 1010 -16.47 -9.11 26.13
N CYS A 1011 -17.54 -9.36 25.36
CA CYS A 1011 -17.84 -10.67 24.76
C CYS A 1011 -16.73 -11.12 23.81
N GLU A 1012 -16.28 -10.25 22.91
CA GLU A 1012 -15.18 -10.56 21.99
C GLU A 1012 -13.85 -10.82 22.70
N HIS A 1013 -13.56 -10.06 23.77
CA HIS A 1013 -12.34 -10.24 24.53
C HIS A 1013 -12.35 -11.57 25.30
N LEU A 1014 -13.49 -11.97 25.88
CA LEU A 1014 -13.63 -13.29 26.50
C LEU A 1014 -13.45 -14.43 25.50
N LYS A 1015 -14.00 -14.30 24.28
CA LYS A 1015 -13.78 -15.29 23.20
C LYS A 1015 -12.30 -15.41 22.86
N LYS A 1016 -11.60 -14.28 22.68
CA LYS A 1016 -10.16 -14.26 22.39
C LYS A 1016 -9.32 -14.89 23.51
N LEU A 1017 -9.65 -14.60 24.76
CA LEU A 1017 -8.96 -15.20 25.91
C LEU A 1017 -9.21 -16.71 25.99
N LEU A 1018 -10.44 -17.17 25.73
CA LEU A 1018 -10.75 -18.59 25.68
C LEU A 1018 -9.96 -19.29 24.57
N THR A 1019 -9.94 -18.76 23.35
CA THR A 1019 -9.16 -19.33 22.23
C THR A 1019 -7.67 -19.41 22.58
N THR A 1020 -7.10 -18.36 23.19
CA THR A 1020 -5.68 -18.36 23.61
C THR A 1020 -5.40 -19.45 24.64
N VAL A 1021 -6.30 -19.65 25.61
CA VAL A 1021 -6.18 -20.71 26.60
C VAL A 1021 -6.30 -22.09 25.93
N GLN A 1022 -7.25 -22.27 25.00
CA GLN A 1022 -7.44 -23.53 24.28
C GLN A 1022 -6.22 -23.90 23.43
N GLU A 1023 -5.60 -22.92 22.77
CA GLU A 1023 -4.34 -23.10 22.05
C GLU A 1023 -3.21 -23.57 22.98
N GLN A 1024 -3.07 -22.94 24.16
CA GLN A 1024 -2.08 -23.35 25.16
C GLN A 1024 -2.32 -24.77 25.67
N GLN A 1025 -3.57 -25.15 25.92
CA GLN A 1025 -3.96 -26.51 26.32
C GLN A 1025 -3.60 -27.54 25.25
N THR A 1026 -3.85 -27.22 23.97
CA THR A 1026 -3.53 -28.08 22.82
C THR A 1026 -2.02 -28.25 22.66
N VAL A 1027 -1.24 -27.18 22.81
CA VAL A 1027 0.23 -27.24 22.77
C VAL A 1027 0.77 -28.07 23.94
N GLN A 1028 0.24 -27.87 25.14
CA GLN A 1028 0.64 -28.63 26.33
C GLN A 1028 0.39 -30.13 26.16
N LEU A 1029 -0.76 -30.52 25.62
CA LEU A 1029 -1.09 -31.93 25.35
C LEU A 1029 -0.16 -32.55 24.29
N LYS A 1030 0.14 -31.80 23.21
CA LYS A 1030 1.09 -32.25 22.18
C LYS A 1030 2.50 -32.47 22.74
N VAL A 1031 2.98 -31.62 23.65
CA VAL A 1031 4.27 -31.80 24.32
C VAL A 1031 4.28 -33.07 25.18
N ILE A 1032 3.17 -33.37 25.86
CA ILE A 1032 3.01 -34.61 26.64
C ILE A 1032 3.04 -35.83 25.70
N HIS A 1033 2.35 -35.79 24.56
CA HIS A 1033 2.33 -36.85 23.55
C HIS A 1033 3.71 -37.10 22.95
N GLU A 1034 4.46 -36.03 22.67
CA GLU A 1034 5.83 -36.12 22.17
C GLU A 1034 6.76 -36.76 23.19
N ARG A 1035 6.65 -36.38 24.47
CA ARG A 1035 7.42 -36.97 25.57
C ARG A 1035 7.14 -38.48 25.71
N GLN A 1036 5.87 -38.88 25.71
CA GLN A 1036 5.47 -40.29 25.76
C GLN A 1036 5.97 -41.08 24.53
N SER A 1037 5.96 -40.47 23.36
CA SER A 1037 6.49 -41.06 22.13
C SER A 1037 8.01 -41.23 22.13
N LYS A 1038 8.74 -40.31 22.78
CA LYS A 1038 10.20 -40.41 23.00
C LYS A 1038 10.53 -41.50 24.01
N GLU A 1039 9.80 -41.56 25.12
CA GLU A 1039 9.98 -42.57 26.17
C GLU A 1039 9.70 -43.99 25.65
N MET A 1040 8.61 -44.18 24.88
CA MET A 1040 8.29 -45.46 24.24
C MET A 1040 9.42 -45.89 23.28
N ARG A 1041 9.95 -45.00 22.44
CA ARG A 1041 11.08 -45.32 21.54
C ARG A 1041 12.35 -45.70 22.31
N ALA A 1042 12.63 -45.01 23.41
CA ALA A 1042 13.77 -45.34 24.28
C ALA A 1042 13.62 -46.73 24.93
N ASN A 1043 12.41 -47.07 25.38
CA ASN A 1043 12.10 -48.39 25.94
C ASN A 1043 12.20 -49.50 24.88
N GLN A 1044 11.75 -49.25 23.64
CA GLN A 1044 11.91 -50.20 22.52
C GLN A 1044 13.39 -50.46 22.19
N ALA A 1045 14.22 -49.41 22.16
CA ALA A 1045 15.66 -49.54 21.96
C ALA A 1045 16.33 -50.33 23.10
N LYS A 1046 15.96 -50.06 24.36
CA LYS A 1046 16.47 -50.78 25.54
C LYS A 1046 16.12 -52.27 25.50
N MET A 1047 14.86 -52.60 25.25
CA MET A 1047 14.40 -53.99 25.12
C MET A 1047 15.08 -54.73 23.95
N SER A 1048 15.30 -54.05 22.82
CA SER A 1048 16.00 -54.64 21.67
C SER A 1048 17.46 -54.98 21.99
N MET A 1049 18.16 -54.09 22.72
CA MET A 1049 19.52 -54.34 23.18
C MET A 1049 19.61 -55.48 24.21
N GLU A 1050 18.70 -55.52 25.18
CA GLU A 1050 18.66 -56.58 26.21
C GLU A 1050 18.38 -57.96 25.59
N ASN A 1051 17.44 -58.02 24.65
CA ASN A 1051 17.11 -59.22 23.89
C ASN A 1051 18.29 -59.72 23.02
N SER A 1052 19.03 -58.81 22.39
CA SER A 1052 20.23 -59.14 21.61
C SER A 1052 21.36 -59.68 22.50
N LYS A 1053 21.57 -59.07 23.68
CA LYS A 1053 22.53 -59.54 24.69
C LYS A 1053 22.15 -60.93 25.21
N ALA A 1054 20.88 -61.20 25.48
CA ALA A 1054 20.40 -62.50 25.95
C ALA A 1054 20.69 -63.63 24.95
N ILE A 1055 20.49 -63.42 23.64
CA ILE A 1055 20.83 -64.43 22.61
C ILE A 1055 22.35 -64.66 22.50
N SER A 1056 23.15 -63.60 22.66
CA SER A 1056 24.62 -63.72 22.58
C SER A 1056 25.22 -64.52 23.74
N GLN A 1057 24.55 -64.54 24.89
CA GLN A 1057 25.00 -65.21 26.13
C GLN A 1057 24.41 -66.62 26.29
N ASP A 1058 23.52 -67.07 25.40
CA ASP A 1058 22.89 -68.39 25.44
C ASP A 1058 23.88 -69.49 25.00
N LYS A 1059 24.42 -70.22 25.98
CA LYS A 1059 25.41 -71.31 25.80
C LYS A 1059 24.84 -72.56 25.12
N THR A 1060 23.52 -72.64 24.91
CA THR A 1060 22.87 -73.80 24.29
C THR A 1060 22.95 -73.79 22.75
N ILE A 1061 23.26 -72.63 22.15
CA ILE A 1061 23.32 -72.47 20.70
C ILE A 1061 24.74 -72.76 20.19
N LYS A 1062 24.93 -73.96 19.62
CA LYS A 1062 26.25 -74.47 19.19
C LYS A 1062 26.64 -74.11 17.75
N ASN A 1063 25.70 -73.66 16.91
CA ASN A 1063 25.94 -73.41 15.48
C ASN A 1063 25.52 -71.99 15.03
N LYS A 1064 26.32 -71.35 14.16
CA LYS A 1064 26.14 -69.95 13.71
C LYS A 1064 24.79 -69.75 13.00
N ALA A 1065 24.39 -70.71 12.17
CA ALA A 1065 23.12 -70.65 11.43
C ALA A 1065 21.88 -70.69 12.36
N GLU A 1066 21.98 -71.39 13.49
CA GLU A 1066 20.89 -71.48 14.47
C GLU A 1066 20.76 -70.20 15.30
N ARG A 1067 21.89 -69.55 15.61
CA ARG A 1067 21.93 -68.23 16.24
C ARG A 1067 21.29 -67.16 15.33
N GLU A 1068 21.66 -67.15 14.05
CA GLU A 1068 21.09 -66.20 13.07
C GLU A 1068 19.60 -66.43 12.84
N ARG A 1069 19.13 -67.68 12.90
CA ARG A 1069 17.70 -68.01 12.84
C ARG A 1069 16.94 -67.47 14.05
N ARG A 1070 17.42 -67.71 15.28
CA ARG A 1070 16.77 -67.19 16.51
C ARG A 1070 16.78 -65.66 16.58
N VAL A 1071 17.85 -65.00 16.12
CA VAL A 1071 17.90 -63.53 16.03
C VAL A 1071 16.85 -63.01 15.05
N ARG A 1072 16.68 -63.66 13.88
CA ARG A 1072 15.64 -63.27 12.91
C ARG A 1072 14.23 -63.48 13.45
N GLU A 1073 13.96 -64.61 14.10
CA GLU A 1073 12.65 -64.89 14.72
C GLU A 1073 12.34 -63.90 15.85
N LEU A 1074 13.32 -63.56 16.70
CA LEU A 1074 13.14 -62.58 17.78
C LEU A 1074 12.98 -61.16 17.26
N ASN A 1075 13.75 -60.76 16.24
CA ASN A 1075 13.59 -59.46 15.59
C ASN A 1075 12.23 -59.33 14.91
N SER A 1076 11.74 -60.39 14.26
CA SER A 1076 10.38 -60.42 13.70
C SER A 1076 9.31 -60.29 14.80
N SER A 1077 9.48 -60.98 15.93
CA SER A 1077 8.55 -60.90 17.07
C SER A 1077 8.55 -59.51 17.72
N ASN A 1078 9.73 -58.92 17.95
CA ASN A 1078 9.89 -57.59 18.52
C ASN A 1078 9.31 -56.52 17.59
N THR A 1079 9.54 -56.63 16.28
CA THR A 1079 8.95 -55.70 15.29
C THR A 1079 7.43 -55.71 15.36
N LYS A 1080 6.80 -56.89 15.47
CA LYS A 1080 5.35 -57.00 15.63
C LYS A 1080 4.86 -56.33 16.93
N LYS A 1081 5.51 -56.62 18.07
CA LYS A 1081 5.16 -55.99 19.36
C LYS A 1081 5.32 -54.47 19.34
N PHE A 1082 6.38 -53.97 18.71
CA PHE A 1082 6.63 -52.53 18.58
C PHE A 1082 5.59 -51.83 17.69
N LEU A 1083 5.14 -52.49 16.62
CA LEU A 1083 4.06 -51.98 15.77
C LEU A 1083 2.73 -51.93 16.53
N ASP A 1084 2.39 -52.99 17.28
CA ASP A 1084 1.16 -53.05 18.07
C ASP A 1084 1.16 -52.01 19.20
N GLU A 1085 2.29 -51.81 19.88
CA GLU A 1085 2.43 -50.81 20.95
C GLU A 1085 2.40 -49.38 20.41
N ARG A 1086 3.04 -49.13 19.25
CA ARG A 1086 2.96 -47.84 18.55
C ARG A 1086 1.53 -47.53 18.12
N LYS A 1087 0.81 -48.53 17.60
CA LYS A 1087 -0.60 -48.42 17.22
C LYS A 1087 -1.49 -48.13 18.42
N ARG A 1088 -1.25 -48.78 19.57
CA ARG A 1088 -1.96 -48.55 20.82
C ARG A 1088 -1.71 -47.14 21.38
N LEU A 1089 -0.47 -46.67 21.36
CA LEU A 1089 -0.13 -45.32 21.83
C LEU A 1089 -0.75 -44.24 20.92
N ALA A 1090 -0.70 -44.44 19.59
CA ALA A 1090 -1.35 -43.54 18.64
C ALA A 1090 -2.87 -43.47 18.84
N MET A 1091 -3.55 -44.61 19.06
CA MET A 1091 -4.98 -44.62 19.40
C MET A 1091 -5.28 -43.90 20.73
N LYS A 1092 -4.38 -44.00 21.71
CA LYS A 1092 -4.52 -43.29 22.98
C LYS A 1092 -4.39 -41.77 22.80
N HIS A 1093 -3.36 -41.32 22.06
CA HIS A 1093 -3.17 -39.89 21.74
C HIS A 1093 -4.35 -39.32 20.97
N GLN A 1094 -4.87 -40.08 20.00
CA GLN A 1094 -6.05 -39.71 19.24
C GLN A 1094 -7.28 -39.51 20.15
N LYS A 1095 -7.56 -40.46 21.06
CA LYS A 1095 -8.68 -40.34 22.02
C LYS A 1095 -8.52 -39.16 22.98
N GLU A 1096 -7.31 -38.89 23.45
CA GLU A 1096 -7.03 -37.75 24.35
C GLU A 1096 -7.21 -36.41 23.62
N MET A 1097 -6.80 -36.32 22.34
CA MET A 1097 -7.04 -35.15 21.50
C MET A 1097 -8.54 -34.93 21.24
N GLU A 1098 -9.26 -35.98 20.84
CA GLU A 1098 -10.71 -35.91 20.59
C GLU A 1098 -11.49 -35.49 21.84
N GLN A 1099 -11.08 -35.98 23.03
CA GLN A 1099 -11.69 -35.59 24.30
C GLN A 1099 -11.40 -34.12 24.65
N LEU A 1100 -10.17 -33.64 24.40
CA LEU A 1100 -9.83 -32.23 24.61
C LEU A 1100 -10.64 -31.33 23.66
N GLU A 1101 -10.71 -31.66 22.38
CA GLU A 1101 -11.48 -30.91 21.38
C GLU A 1101 -12.98 -30.88 21.71
N LYS A 1102 -13.53 -31.99 22.22
CA LYS A 1102 -14.90 -32.03 22.72
C LYS A 1102 -15.10 -31.07 23.90
N ASN A 1103 -14.22 -31.09 24.89
CA ASN A 1103 -14.29 -30.18 26.04
C ASN A 1103 -14.14 -28.71 25.61
N GLN A 1104 -13.27 -28.42 24.64
CA GLN A 1104 -13.07 -27.07 24.09
C GLN A 1104 -14.32 -26.56 23.35
N ARG A 1105 -14.99 -27.43 22.58
CA ARG A 1105 -16.29 -27.09 21.96
C ARG A 1105 -17.38 -26.81 23.00
N GLU A 1106 -17.48 -27.63 24.04
CA GLU A 1106 -18.45 -27.42 25.12
C GLU A 1106 -18.19 -26.12 25.90
N GLN A 1107 -16.92 -25.74 26.11
CA GLN A 1107 -16.55 -24.45 26.72
C GLN A 1107 -16.93 -23.27 25.84
N LEU A 1108 -16.71 -23.37 24.53
CA LEU A 1108 -17.06 -22.33 23.57
C LEU A 1108 -18.58 -22.13 23.52
N GLU A 1109 -19.35 -23.22 23.46
CA GLU A 1109 -20.82 -23.17 23.45
C GLU A 1109 -21.38 -22.54 24.74
N LYS A 1110 -20.80 -22.87 25.91
CA LYS A 1110 -21.16 -22.24 27.18
C LYS A 1110 -20.85 -20.75 27.19
N LEU A 1111 -19.71 -20.35 26.62
CA LEU A 1111 -19.33 -18.94 26.52
C LEU A 1111 -20.23 -18.18 25.53
N ASP A 1112 -20.63 -18.80 24.42
CA ASP A 1112 -21.55 -18.21 23.45
C ASP A 1112 -22.94 -17.98 24.06
N LYS A 1113 -23.49 -18.97 24.76
CA LYS A 1113 -24.74 -18.82 25.51
C LYS A 1113 -24.66 -17.72 26.57
N HIS A 1114 -23.54 -17.64 27.30
CA HIS A 1114 -23.31 -16.56 28.28
C HIS A 1114 -23.26 -15.18 27.59
N ASN A 1115 -22.58 -15.07 26.45
CA ASN A 1115 -22.47 -13.82 25.70
C ASN A 1115 -23.82 -13.37 25.12
N GLU A 1116 -24.62 -14.30 24.61
CA GLU A 1116 -25.98 -14.01 24.14
C GLU A 1116 -26.87 -13.52 25.27
N GLN A 1117 -26.82 -14.15 26.45
CA GLN A 1117 -27.55 -13.70 27.63
C GLN A 1117 -27.17 -12.29 28.07
N VAL A 1118 -25.87 -11.96 28.08
CA VAL A 1118 -25.39 -10.62 28.46
C VAL A 1118 -25.84 -9.55 27.45
N LYS A 1119 -25.77 -9.85 26.15
CA LYS A 1119 -26.26 -8.93 25.10
C LYS A 1119 -27.78 -8.72 25.21
N HIS A 1120 -28.54 -9.79 25.38
CA HIS A 1120 -29.99 -9.71 25.52
C HIS A 1120 -30.42 -8.95 26.79
N GLN A 1121 -29.68 -9.09 27.90
CA GLN A 1121 -29.93 -8.31 29.13
C GLN A 1121 -29.68 -6.81 28.91
N GLN A 1122 -28.66 -6.47 28.13
CA GLN A 1122 -28.33 -5.09 27.79
C GLN A 1122 -29.40 -4.47 26.87
N ASP A 1123 -29.85 -5.20 25.85
CA ASP A 1123 -30.90 -4.75 24.91
C ASP A 1123 -32.25 -4.53 25.63
N ASN A 1124 -32.64 -5.46 26.51
CA ASN A 1124 -33.87 -5.32 27.32
C ASN A 1124 -33.81 -4.11 28.27
N SER A 1125 -32.63 -3.81 28.84
CA SER A 1125 -32.45 -2.66 29.73
C SER A 1125 -32.64 -1.31 29.02
N PHE A 1126 -32.44 -1.29 27.69
CA PHE A 1126 -32.67 -0.12 26.85
C PHE A 1126 -34.14 0.06 26.49
N THR A 1127 -34.85 -1.02 26.14
CA THR A 1127 -36.28 -0.95 25.82
C THR A 1127 -37.10 -0.42 26.98
N ASP A 1128 -36.82 -0.87 28.22
CA ASP A 1128 -37.52 -0.40 29.43
C ASP A 1128 -37.23 1.08 29.75
N LYS A 1129 -36.00 1.55 29.52
CA LYS A 1129 -35.63 2.98 29.71
C LYS A 1129 -36.17 3.88 28.61
N SER A 1130 -36.23 3.40 27.36
CA SER A 1130 -36.82 4.14 26.24
C SER A 1130 -38.32 4.35 26.45
N PHE A 1131 -39.01 3.36 27.05
CA PHE A 1131 -40.42 3.45 27.40
C PHE A 1131 -40.64 4.47 28.52
N TYR A 1132 -39.81 4.45 29.58
CA TYR A 1132 -39.88 5.44 30.67
C TYR A 1132 -39.57 6.88 30.21
N ASN A 1133 -38.58 7.08 29.34
CA ASN A 1133 -38.25 8.41 28.81
C ASN A 1133 -39.31 8.94 27.84
N ARG A 1134 -40.04 8.08 27.10
CA ARG A 1134 -41.20 8.49 26.30
C ARG A 1134 -42.41 8.89 27.15
N VAL A 1135 -42.64 8.22 28.28
CA VAL A 1135 -43.77 8.52 29.17
C VAL A 1135 -43.51 9.77 30.02
N SER A 1136 -42.24 10.07 30.34
CA SER A 1136 -41.87 11.25 31.14
C SER A 1136 -41.79 12.56 30.35
N ALA A 1137 -41.95 12.50 29.02
CA ALA A 1137 -41.85 13.64 28.10
C ALA A 1137 -43.23 14.20 27.65
N GLY A 1138 -44.32 13.85 28.34
CA GLY A 1138 -45.62 14.54 28.22
C GLY A 1138 -46.03 15.11 29.57
N PRO A 1139 -46.63 16.32 29.65
CA PRO A 1139 -47.30 17.07 28.59
C PRO A 1139 -46.46 18.18 27.92
#